data_AF-A0A1J4M2G0-F1
#
_entry.id   AF-A0A1J4M2G0-F1
#
_cell.length_a   1.000
_cell.length_b   1.000
_cell.length_c   1.000
_cell.angle_alpha   90.00
_cell.angle_beta   90.00
_cell.angle_gamma   90.00
#
_symmetry.space_group_name_H-M   'P 1'
#
loop_
_entity.id
_entity.type
_entity.pdbx_description
1 polymer ?
#
loop_
_entity_poly.entity_id
_entity_poly.type
_entity_poly.pdbx_seq_one_letter_code
_entity_poly.pdbx_strand_id
1 'polypeptide(L)'
;MRRRELLAGSGTVAAIALSGYTAAATDGALGSQAALPSDIESVFELVPAESSLETTVQHIIYSRVDGQEHQPGYPGTHGIVDEFDEIDTDEVAETVLAIGDDMQLAAITGTFEQPDIGDDDTDGWTVGEVNSDPLAAADGKLIIALGDDSEDTINAAIAAANGDEPSILTDPEVTETMVEHLDSRSYVTLVPDVSAVPSPEFDTELVDAIGIGLEQPLGTRSDDDTLDNGYVFQLSSSAADVDDEWVHEQLRRLEEGEILETSIDRSGTIIHVDAVVEQPPERDRDAAPDATVRVRSNADEGVATFEHTDGESIDADMLEVWENGDLADDQLADEYTRFSAGDSFELETGPIADVGLRWFDEDEGVYYYYGTTTVGRESFEASHDYDTDTVEITYTGEREVDPELLELVHRTDDGVSTERSAVDDRRSLTTGETITVEDVTLGDRVSLDLAVPANPNRAQRSLVTYRVRPPRMYLSSHEETVTVRYHDDQTRDADEFRVLTDDEPATTQFTDVTETLSEGDNIELGEVGHGTHVAIEWLAPDEPAVVAEEVVRPNARVDISYDDSEGTITADHVEGTAVDTDDLELRAGDDPMVVQPVDEYDTFEPGDSLTAEAEPFERVELVWEGPEDTEYSIGRATAGRDLLDAEYDHDAREVEIVYTGSQPADPSFLSVNYRRDGSADVGDDLEGDLFEQAHETLTDGDSIVLEEVAVEDRITVMVVQEGDNYVSRRSLFHFTPEPNRSFRFDEREDGLVAAYRERTSRDAESFELLVDGEPAEIQPADHHETLTVGDELELGTFDAGTELTVQWIVPDEPRPVRSHVVAPTVEFDIEYEADAEEVTVEHAGGDEIDADDLGVIVEPTRMDPVSWDEYETVSEGDTTTIDAVDESSSHGDQDPIMVVVVYKEDKQLTYERIDG
;
A
#
# COMPACT_ATOMS: atom_id res chain seq x y z
N MET A 1 -4.69 6.87 -0.22
CA MET A 1 -3.80 5.79 0.29
C MET A 1 -4.55 5.09 1.41
N ARG A 2 -5.21 3.97 1.10
CA ARG A 2 -4.86 2.57 1.47
C ARG A 2 -4.77 2.39 3.00
N ARG A 3 -5.89 2.06 3.67
CA ARG A 3 -6.47 0.70 3.87
C ARG A 3 -5.57 -0.21 4.70
N ARG A 4 -5.98 -0.46 5.95
CA ARG A 4 -5.91 -1.74 6.69
C ARG A 4 -6.77 -1.57 7.95
N GLU A 5 -7.90 -2.27 8.01
CA GLU A 5 -8.67 -2.47 9.25
C GLU A 5 -8.82 -3.98 9.40
N LEU A 6 -8.28 -4.48 10.52
CA LEU A 6 -8.10 -5.87 10.99
C LEU A 6 -9.47 -6.59 11.14
N LEU A 7 -9.64 -7.83 10.67
CA LEU A 7 -9.31 -9.12 11.32
C LEU A 7 -9.87 -9.25 12.75
N ALA A 8 -11.00 -9.94 12.90
CA ALA A 8 -11.58 -10.32 14.19
C ALA A 8 -12.21 -11.73 14.09
N GLY A 9 -11.37 -12.75 14.33
CA GLY A 9 -11.75 -14.16 14.37
C GLY A 9 -10.58 -15.06 14.78
N SER A 10 -9.71 -14.55 15.67
CA SER A 10 -8.63 -15.20 16.44
C SER A 10 -7.83 -14.07 17.10
N GLY A 11 -8.46 -13.38 18.06
CA GLY A 11 -8.09 -12.04 18.52
C GLY A 11 -6.76 -11.93 19.28
N THR A 12 -6.22 -13.03 19.81
CA THR A 12 -4.90 -13.00 20.46
C THR A 12 -3.80 -13.62 19.57
N VAL A 13 -4.18 -14.32 18.49
CA VAL A 13 -3.25 -15.11 17.67
C VAL A 13 -3.11 -14.54 16.24
N ALA A 14 -4.20 -14.15 15.57
CA ALA A 14 -4.12 -13.60 14.21
C ALA A 14 -3.73 -12.12 14.11
N ALA A 15 -3.64 -11.38 15.22
CA ALA A 15 -3.04 -10.04 15.19
C ALA A 15 -1.52 -10.07 14.95
N ILE A 16 -0.87 -11.24 15.07
CA ILE A 16 0.61 -11.36 15.11
C ILE A 16 1.21 -12.02 13.84
N ALA A 17 0.42 -12.57 12.91
CA ALA A 17 0.95 -13.32 11.76
C ALA A 17 0.42 -12.83 10.39
N LEU A 18 1.12 -11.86 9.79
CA LEU A 18 0.99 -11.50 8.37
C LEU A 18 2.36 -11.25 7.70
N SER A 19 3.18 -12.31 7.53
CA SER A 19 4.15 -12.42 6.42
C SER A 19 4.87 -13.79 6.36
N GLY A 20 4.28 -14.76 5.64
CA GLY A 20 4.91 -15.60 4.60
C GLY A 20 6.05 -16.62 4.86
N TYR A 21 5.70 -17.92 4.70
CA TYR A 21 6.37 -19.02 3.93
C TYR A 21 7.49 -19.94 4.51
N THR A 22 7.10 -21.22 4.78
CA THR A 22 7.62 -22.58 4.41
C THR A 22 9.14 -22.83 4.16
N ALA A 23 9.85 -23.93 4.54
CA ALA A 23 9.56 -25.33 4.93
C ALA A 23 10.82 -26.11 5.45
N ALA A 24 10.58 -27.18 6.23
CA ALA A 24 11.24 -28.53 6.33
C ALA A 24 12.76 -28.67 6.61
N ALA A 25 13.31 -29.65 7.38
CA ALA A 25 12.87 -30.69 8.31
C ALA A 25 14.09 -31.55 8.81
N THR A 26 14.05 -32.07 10.05
CA THR A 26 14.36 -33.48 10.51
C THR A 26 15.21 -33.72 11.78
N ASP A 27 14.50 -34.13 12.85
CA ASP A 27 14.63 -35.32 13.73
C ASP A 27 15.88 -35.62 14.60
N GLY A 28 15.66 -35.82 15.91
CA GLY A 28 16.65 -36.39 16.82
C GLY A 28 16.38 -36.32 18.34
N ALA A 29 15.27 -36.89 18.82
CA ALA A 29 14.92 -36.97 20.25
C ALA A 29 15.96 -37.64 21.19
N LEU A 30 16.03 -37.19 22.45
CA LEU A 30 15.63 -37.95 23.67
C LEU A 30 16.15 -37.33 24.99
N GLY A 31 15.26 -36.63 25.69
CA GLY A 31 14.87 -36.77 27.10
C GLY A 31 15.91 -36.66 28.22
N SER A 32 15.69 -35.70 29.15
CA SER A 32 15.78 -35.88 30.62
C SER A 32 15.31 -34.62 31.35
N GLN A 33 14.52 -34.82 32.43
CA GLN A 33 14.11 -33.83 33.43
C GLN A 33 15.20 -32.79 33.73
N ALA A 34 14.96 -31.52 33.35
CA ALA A 34 15.88 -30.42 33.55
C ALA A 34 15.22 -29.33 34.42
N ALA A 35 16.04 -28.61 35.20
CA ALA A 35 15.68 -27.27 35.62
C ALA A 35 15.42 -26.41 34.37
N LEU A 36 14.67 -25.31 34.52
CA LEU A 36 14.41 -24.32 33.47
C LEU A 36 15.70 -24.11 32.64
N PRO A 37 15.64 -24.11 31.29
CA PRO A 37 16.76 -23.66 30.46
C PRO A 37 17.13 -22.24 30.90
N SER A 38 18.43 -21.96 31.06
CA SER A 38 18.95 -20.66 31.51
C SER A 38 18.69 -19.48 30.57
N ASP A 39 17.93 -19.72 29.50
CA ASP A 39 18.02 -18.97 28.26
C ASP A 39 16.82 -17.99 28.19
N ILE A 40 15.56 -18.46 28.21
CA ILE A 40 14.35 -17.58 28.22
C ILE A 40 14.36 -16.54 29.35
N GLU A 41 14.86 -16.88 30.54
CA GLU A 41 14.98 -15.93 31.66
C GLU A 41 15.91 -14.75 31.27
N SER A 42 16.99 -15.04 30.55
CA SER A 42 18.04 -14.06 30.21
C SER A 42 17.55 -12.96 29.27
N VAL A 43 16.65 -13.27 28.34
CA VAL A 43 16.10 -12.28 27.41
C VAL A 43 14.97 -11.45 28.04
N PHE A 44 14.12 -12.06 28.86
CA PHE A 44 13.09 -11.32 29.61
C PHE A 44 13.69 -10.45 30.74
N GLU A 45 14.88 -10.78 31.27
CA GLU A 45 15.63 -9.91 32.18
C GLU A 45 16.05 -8.57 31.54
N LEU A 46 16.10 -8.50 30.21
CA LEU A 46 16.40 -7.26 29.48
C LEU A 46 15.18 -6.33 29.34
N VAL A 47 13.98 -6.85 29.60
CA VAL A 47 12.75 -6.06 29.54
C VAL A 47 12.49 -5.46 30.92
N PRO A 48 12.51 -4.12 31.06
CA PRO A 48 12.24 -3.45 32.33
C PRO A 48 10.79 -3.68 32.77
N ALA A 49 10.57 -3.67 34.09
CA ALA A 49 9.22 -3.73 34.65
C ALA A 49 8.44 -2.45 34.33
N GLU A 50 7.10 -2.53 34.36
CA GLU A 50 6.23 -1.37 34.20
C GLU A 50 6.50 -0.28 35.25
N SER A 51 6.97 -0.65 36.45
CA SER A 51 7.33 0.31 37.50
C SER A 51 8.58 1.15 37.17
N SER A 52 9.32 0.76 36.14
CA SER A 52 10.52 1.41 35.60
C SER A 52 10.27 2.09 34.26
N LEU A 53 9.06 1.98 33.71
CA LEU A 53 8.65 2.58 32.44
C LEU A 53 7.61 3.68 32.69
N GLU A 54 7.52 4.63 31.77
CA GLU A 54 6.44 5.64 31.77
C GLU A 54 5.18 5.17 31.03
N THR A 55 5.20 3.93 30.49
CA THR A 55 4.12 3.28 29.75
C THR A 55 3.73 1.94 30.37
N THR A 56 2.50 1.50 30.11
CA THR A 56 2.00 0.15 30.43
C THR A 56 2.49 -0.82 29.36
N VAL A 57 2.88 -2.03 29.74
CA VAL A 57 3.25 -3.09 28.79
C VAL A 57 2.00 -3.90 28.45
N GLN A 58 1.54 -3.82 27.22
CA GLN A 58 0.32 -4.47 26.74
C GLN A 58 0.57 -5.90 26.28
N HIS A 59 1.66 -6.13 25.54
CA HIS A 59 2.01 -7.44 24.99
C HIS A 59 3.50 -7.74 25.18
N ILE A 60 3.82 -9.00 25.42
CA ILE A 60 5.19 -9.52 25.39
C ILE A 60 5.21 -10.75 24.51
N ILE A 61 6.05 -10.75 23.48
CA ILE A 61 6.15 -11.81 22.49
C ILE A 61 7.57 -12.36 22.53
N TYR A 62 7.71 -13.64 22.88
CA TYR A 62 8.96 -14.37 22.92
C TYR A 62 9.06 -15.39 21.79
N SER A 63 10.25 -15.54 21.23
CA SER A 63 10.57 -16.58 20.26
C SER A 63 11.98 -17.15 20.50
N ARG A 64 12.09 -18.48 20.42
CA ARG A 64 13.36 -19.19 20.35
C ARG A 64 13.80 -19.37 18.90
N VAL A 65 14.95 -18.82 18.57
CA VAL A 65 15.55 -18.79 17.22
C VAL A 65 16.54 -19.95 17.03
N ASP A 66 17.27 -20.31 18.09
CA ASP A 66 18.31 -21.34 18.05
C ASP A 66 17.78 -22.72 17.57
N GLY A 67 18.36 -23.24 16.49
CA GLY A 67 18.11 -24.60 15.98
C GLY A 67 16.94 -24.75 14.99
N GLN A 68 16.41 -23.65 14.46
CA GLN A 68 15.41 -23.67 13.38
C GLN A 68 16.09 -23.47 12.01
N GLU A 69 15.73 -24.28 11.00
CA GLU A 69 16.18 -24.04 9.62
C GLU A 69 15.44 -22.79 9.09
N HIS A 70 16.16 -21.67 8.98
CA HIS A 70 15.84 -20.44 8.24
C HIS A 70 14.35 -20.32 7.84
N GLN A 71 13.52 -19.80 8.74
CA GLN A 71 12.12 -19.52 8.42
C GLN A 71 11.85 -18.03 8.62
N PRO A 72 11.52 -17.29 7.54
CA PRO A 72 11.25 -15.87 7.62
C PRO A 72 9.90 -15.65 8.33
N GLY A 73 9.83 -14.66 9.22
CA GLY A 73 8.54 -14.02 9.52
C GLY A 73 8.10 -13.91 10.98
N TYR A 74 8.98 -13.98 11.98
CA TYR A 74 8.60 -13.50 13.32
C TYR A 74 8.92 -12.00 13.49
N PRO A 75 7.98 -11.17 13.98
CA PRO A 75 8.18 -9.73 14.08
C PRO A 75 9.36 -9.38 14.99
N GLY A 76 10.28 -8.53 14.50
CA GLY A 76 11.34 -7.91 15.30
C GLY A 76 12.78 -8.38 15.04
N THR A 77 13.01 -9.47 14.30
CA THR A 77 14.39 -9.95 14.01
C THR A 77 14.93 -9.51 12.66
N HIS A 78 14.18 -9.71 11.56
CA HIS A 78 14.68 -9.51 10.18
C HIS A 78 14.73 -8.05 9.69
N GLY A 79 14.21 -7.09 10.44
CA GLY A 79 14.30 -5.69 10.04
C GLY A 79 15.62 -5.02 10.42
N ILE A 80 16.24 -5.49 11.51
CA ILE A 80 17.28 -4.74 12.23
C ILE A 80 18.53 -5.60 12.49
N VAL A 81 18.40 -6.91 12.72
CA VAL A 81 19.58 -7.80 12.76
C VAL A 81 20.24 -7.84 11.37
N ASP A 82 19.44 -7.79 10.31
CA ASP A 82 19.91 -7.73 8.92
C ASP A 82 20.60 -6.38 8.59
N GLU A 83 20.53 -5.37 9.47
CA GLU A 83 21.26 -4.10 9.34
C GLU A 83 22.69 -4.15 9.94
N PHE A 84 23.00 -5.19 10.72
CA PHE A 84 24.32 -5.39 11.33
C PHE A 84 25.05 -6.56 10.67
N ASP A 85 26.07 -6.26 9.85
CA ASP A 85 26.97 -7.26 9.26
C ASP A 85 27.68 -8.13 10.31
N GLU A 86 27.72 -7.69 11.57
CA GLU A 86 28.37 -8.36 12.70
C GLU A 86 27.49 -9.39 13.43
N ILE A 87 26.18 -9.44 13.15
CA ILE A 87 25.25 -10.37 13.80
C ILE A 87 24.68 -11.33 12.76
N ASP A 88 25.26 -12.53 12.69
CA ASP A 88 24.66 -13.62 11.91
C ASP A 88 23.34 -14.06 12.58
N THR A 89 22.27 -14.25 11.80
CA THR A 89 20.98 -14.76 12.32
C THR A 89 21.09 -16.12 13.01
N ASP A 90 22.07 -16.93 12.60
CA ASP A 90 22.40 -18.23 13.21
C ASP A 90 23.06 -18.09 14.61
N GLU A 91 23.50 -16.90 14.99
CA GLU A 91 24.07 -16.61 16.32
C GLU A 91 23.02 -16.07 17.30
N VAL A 92 21.83 -15.74 16.83
CA VAL A 92 20.69 -15.31 17.66
C VAL A 92 20.02 -16.53 18.29
N ALA A 93 19.96 -16.55 19.62
CA ALA A 93 19.35 -17.65 20.36
C ALA A 93 17.85 -17.40 20.60
N GLU A 94 17.53 -16.21 21.09
CA GLU A 94 16.19 -15.87 21.60
C GLU A 94 15.91 -14.37 21.41
N THR A 95 14.63 -14.05 21.25
CA THR A 95 14.13 -12.68 21.09
C THR A 95 12.88 -12.47 21.94
N VAL A 96 12.74 -11.25 22.46
CA VAL A 96 11.53 -10.75 23.10
C VAL A 96 11.17 -9.39 22.52
N LEU A 97 9.90 -9.21 22.18
CA LEU A 97 9.30 -7.94 21.81
C LEU A 97 8.26 -7.55 22.86
N ALA A 98 8.48 -6.44 23.56
CA ALA A 98 7.50 -5.83 24.45
C ALA A 98 6.84 -4.63 23.74
N ILE A 99 5.52 -4.54 23.82
CA ILE A 99 4.71 -3.50 23.16
C ILE A 99 3.87 -2.80 24.23
N GLY A 100 3.95 -1.48 24.30
CA GLY A 100 3.10 -0.60 25.10
C GLY A 100 2.27 0.35 24.23
N ASP A 101 1.58 1.31 24.84
CA ASP A 101 0.71 2.28 24.15
C ASP A 101 1.45 3.07 23.06
N ASP A 102 2.63 3.60 23.39
CA ASP A 102 3.46 4.43 22.49
C ASP A 102 4.93 3.96 22.46
N MET A 103 5.18 2.69 22.82
CA MET A 103 6.52 2.12 22.95
C MET A 103 6.62 0.71 22.38
N GLN A 104 7.73 0.39 21.73
CA GLN A 104 8.14 -0.98 21.43
C GLN A 104 9.58 -1.20 21.86
N LEU A 105 9.86 -2.32 22.52
CA LEU A 105 11.19 -2.71 22.96
C LEU A 105 11.49 -4.11 22.44
N ALA A 106 12.48 -4.23 21.56
CA ALA A 106 13.02 -5.51 21.12
C ALA A 106 14.29 -5.82 21.92
N ALA A 107 14.36 -7.01 22.50
CA ALA A 107 15.52 -7.52 23.21
C ALA A 107 15.95 -8.86 22.60
N ILE A 108 17.22 -8.96 22.25
CA ILE A 108 17.79 -10.11 21.54
C ILE A 108 18.98 -10.62 22.35
N THR A 109 19.06 -11.94 22.50
CA THR A 109 20.22 -12.61 23.11
C THR A 109 20.76 -13.70 22.21
N GLY A 110 22.09 -13.88 22.23
CA GLY A 110 22.76 -14.84 21.37
C GLY A 110 24.24 -15.02 21.69
N THR A 111 24.97 -15.54 20.72
CA THR A 111 26.42 -15.79 20.79
C THR A 111 27.27 -14.80 19.98
N PHE A 112 26.64 -13.79 19.39
CA PHE A 112 27.27 -12.75 18.58
C PHE A 112 28.15 -11.78 19.40
N GLU A 113 29.16 -11.22 18.75
CA GLU A 113 30.01 -10.18 19.33
C GLU A 113 29.26 -8.84 19.41
N GLN A 114 29.64 -7.97 20.35
CA GLN A 114 29.04 -6.64 20.46
C GLN A 114 29.23 -5.82 19.15
N PRO A 115 28.15 -5.38 18.47
CA PRO A 115 28.25 -4.58 17.23
C PRO A 115 28.80 -3.17 17.48
N ASP A 116 29.45 -2.58 16.46
CA ASP A 116 30.03 -1.23 16.53
C ASP A 116 28.98 -0.14 16.22
N ILE A 117 28.23 0.25 17.25
CA ILE A 117 27.03 1.10 17.16
C ILE A 117 27.22 2.53 17.69
N GLY A 118 28.42 2.88 18.17
CA GLY A 118 28.70 4.17 18.78
C GLY A 118 29.86 4.15 19.79
N ASP A 119 30.24 5.33 20.31
CA ASP A 119 31.35 5.50 21.27
C ASP A 119 30.87 5.70 22.73
N ASP A 120 29.56 5.75 22.98
CA ASP A 120 28.98 6.04 24.29
C ASP A 120 28.80 4.78 25.13
N ASP A 121 29.79 4.50 25.98
CA ASP A 121 29.77 3.43 26.99
C ASP A 121 28.94 3.81 28.24
N THR A 122 27.84 3.11 28.49
CA THR A 122 27.01 3.24 29.70
C THR A 122 26.90 1.89 30.42
N ASP A 123 27.46 1.80 31.63
CA ASP A 123 27.36 0.63 32.52
C ASP A 123 27.65 -0.75 31.87
N GLY A 124 28.57 -0.76 30.90
CA GLY A 124 29.01 -1.99 30.20
C GLY A 124 28.24 -2.30 28.91
N TRP A 125 27.40 -1.37 28.46
CA TRP A 125 26.70 -1.37 27.18
C TRP A 125 27.22 -0.22 26.32
N THR A 126 27.35 -0.45 25.03
CA THR A 126 27.49 0.64 24.06
C THR A 126 26.09 1.10 23.68
N VAL A 127 25.84 2.40 23.72
CA VAL A 127 24.57 3.01 23.31
C VAL A 127 24.80 3.80 22.03
N GLY A 128 23.86 3.69 21.10
CA GLY A 128 23.90 4.31 19.80
C GLY A 128 22.51 4.46 19.20
N GLU A 129 22.46 4.74 17.91
CA GLU A 129 21.22 4.90 17.16
C GLU A 129 21.34 4.21 15.79
N VAL A 130 20.26 3.58 15.32
CA VAL A 130 20.13 3.03 13.96
C VAL A 130 18.86 3.60 13.36
N ASN A 131 18.92 4.17 12.16
CA ASN A 131 17.78 4.87 11.53
C ASN A 131 17.11 5.97 12.41
N SER A 132 17.86 6.57 13.35
CA SER A 132 17.37 7.52 14.37
C SER A 132 16.60 6.89 15.55
N ASP A 133 16.64 5.57 15.69
CA ASP A 133 16.07 4.84 16.81
C ASP A 133 17.17 4.42 17.79
N PRO A 134 17.01 4.69 19.11
CA PRO A 134 18.04 4.39 20.08
C PRO A 134 18.15 2.89 20.36
N LEU A 135 19.39 2.44 20.51
CA LEU A 135 19.71 1.04 20.75
C LEU A 135 20.90 0.91 21.71
N ALA A 136 20.97 -0.23 22.40
CA ALA A 136 22.06 -0.59 23.27
C ALA A 136 22.53 -2.02 22.99
N ALA A 137 23.84 -2.21 22.90
CA ALA A 137 24.43 -3.53 22.70
C ALA A 137 25.52 -3.84 23.72
N ALA A 138 25.64 -5.12 24.05
CA ALA A 138 26.70 -5.73 24.82
C ALA A 138 27.03 -7.11 24.22
N ASP A 139 28.09 -7.76 24.70
CA ASP A 139 28.44 -9.12 24.22
C ASP A 139 27.23 -10.08 24.32
N GLY A 140 26.75 -10.55 23.17
CA GLY A 140 25.61 -11.47 23.03
C GLY A 140 24.25 -10.88 23.42
N LYS A 141 24.11 -9.54 23.50
CA LYS A 141 22.86 -8.86 23.86
C LYS A 141 22.64 -7.61 23.01
N LEU A 142 21.42 -7.41 22.54
CA LEU A 142 21.01 -6.23 21.79
C LEU A 142 19.62 -5.79 22.26
N ILE A 143 19.42 -4.50 22.48
CA ILE A 143 18.16 -3.89 22.90
C ILE A 143 17.88 -2.70 21.99
N ILE A 144 16.68 -2.60 21.44
CA ILE A 144 16.25 -1.50 20.57
C ILE A 144 14.91 -1.00 21.06
N ALA A 145 14.75 0.32 21.20
CA ALA A 145 13.51 0.94 21.61
C ALA A 145 12.97 1.86 20.50
N LEU A 146 11.68 1.73 20.21
CA LEU A 146 10.94 2.58 19.28
C LEU A 146 9.84 3.31 20.05
N GLY A 147 9.51 4.52 19.60
CA GLY A 147 8.43 5.34 20.17
C GLY A 147 8.93 6.53 20.98
N ASP A 148 7.99 7.19 21.66
CA ASP A 148 8.30 8.33 22.52
C ASP A 148 9.09 7.84 23.75
N ASP A 149 10.03 8.66 24.24
CA ASP A 149 10.91 8.33 25.38
C ASP A 149 11.75 7.04 25.19
N SER A 150 12.08 6.71 23.95
CA SER A 150 12.90 5.54 23.58
C SER A 150 14.30 5.56 24.20
N GLU A 151 14.94 6.72 24.36
CA GLU A 151 16.21 6.88 25.09
C GLU A 151 16.08 6.49 26.58
N ASP A 152 15.01 6.93 27.25
CA ASP A 152 14.74 6.59 28.65
C ASP A 152 14.39 5.10 28.81
N THR A 153 13.69 4.53 27.82
CA THR A 153 13.40 3.09 27.74
C THR A 153 14.68 2.24 27.64
N ILE A 154 15.64 2.63 26.78
CA ILE A 154 16.95 1.97 26.70
C ILE A 154 17.69 2.03 28.04
N ASN A 155 17.69 3.19 28.70
CA ASN A 155 18.33 3.34 30.02
C ASN A 155 17.69 2.44 31.08
N ALA A 156 16.35 2.34 31.10
CA ALA A 156 15.62 1.46 32.00
C ALA A 156 15.95 -0.03 31.72
N ALA A 157 16.05 -0.41 30.44
CA ALA A 157 16.40 -1.76 30.03
C ALA A 157 17.84 -2.14 30.44
N ILE A 158 18.81 -1.23 30.30
CA ILE A 158 20.18 -1.41 30.80
C ILE A 158 20.19 -1.58 32.34
N ALA A 159 19.40 -0.77 33.06
CA ALA A 159 19.30 -0.85 34.51
C ALA A 159 18.65 -2.18 34.97
N ALA A 160 17.63 -2.65 34.26
CA ALA A 160 17.01 -3.96 34.49
C ALA A 160 18.01 -5.11 34.22
N ALA A 161 18.72 -5.06 33.10
CA ALA A 161 19.73 -6.06 32.74
C ALA A 161 20.90 -6.14 33.73
N ASN A 162 21.21 -5.04 34.42
CA ASN A 162 22.23 -4.98 35.48
C ASN A 162 21.67 -5.32 36.88
N GLY A 163 20.34 -5.47 37.01
CA GLY A 163 19.65 -5.72 38.27
C GLY A 163 19.58 -4.52 39.21
N ASP A 164 19.79 -3.31 38.69
CA ASP A 164 19.62 -2.06 39.42
C ASP A 164 18.14 -1.66 39.52
N GLU A 165 17.33 -2.08 38.54
CA GLU A 165 15.88 -1.93 38.48
C GLU A 165 15.18 -3.27 38.24
N PRO A 166 13.90 -3.42 38.62
CA PRO A 166 13.16 -4.67 38.37
C PRO A 166 12.93 -4.90 36.87
N SER A 167 13.06 -6.15 36.45
CA SER A 167 12.64 -6.62 35.12
C SER A 167 11.20 -7.12 35.15
N ILE A 168 10.60 -7.28 33.98
CA ILE A 168 9.22 -7.76 33.81
C ILE A 168 8.98 -9.16 34.40
N LEU A 169 10.04 -9.97 34.58
CA LEU A 169 9.95 -11.24 35.31
C LEU A 169 9.78 -11.02 36.81
N THR A 170 10.48 -10.04 37.37
CA THR A 170 10.49 -9.80 38.82
C THR A 170 9.33 -8.95 39.32
N ASP A 171 8.77 -8.12 38.44
CA ASP A 171 7.63 -7.24 38.73
C ASP A 171 6.82 -7.02 37.43
N PRO A 172 5.57 -7.50 37.35
CA PRO A 172 4.81 -8.25 38.36
C PRO A 172 5.20 -9.75 38.47
N GLU A 173 5.09 -10.35 39.67
CA GLU A 173 5.36 -11.79 39.94
C GLU A 173 4.54 -12.77 39.07
N VAL A 174 3.47 -12.29 38.41
CA VAL A 174 2.63 -13.10 37.52
C VAL A 174 3.37 -13.53 36.25
N THR A 175 4.24 -12.67 35.70
CA THR A 175 4.98 -12.94 34.46
C THR A 175 5.97 -14.09 34.66
N GLU A 176 6.73 -14.10 35.76
CA GLU A 176 7.61 -15.22 36.14
C GLU A 176 6.82 -16.53 36.17
N THR A 177 5.63 -16.52 36.78
CA THR A 177 4.84 -17.75 36.89
C THR A 177 4.28 -18.21 35.53
N MET A 178 3.94 -17.30 34.63
CA MET A 178 3.51 -17.64 33.27
C MET A 178 4.65 -18.23 32.44
N VAL A 179 5.84 -17.61 32.52
CA VAL A 179 7.05 -18.10 31.85
C VAL A 179 7.44 -19.48 32.39
N GLU A 180 7.37 -19.73 33.69
CA GLU A 180 7.61 -21.06 34.29
C GLU A 180 6.70 -22.16 33.72
N HIS A 181 5.47 -21.81 33.35
CA HIS A 181 4.50 -22.75 32.80
C HIS A 181 4.65 -22.94 31.28
N LEU A 182 5.22 -21.96 30.58
CA LEU A 182 5.35 -21.96 29.11
C LEU A 182 6.81 -22.13 28.63
N ASP A 183 7.77 -22.37 29.52
CA ASP A 183 9.21 -22.46 29.22
C ASP A 183 9.58 -23.55 28.20
N SER A 184 8.75 -24.60 28.13
CA SER A 184 8.89 -25.68 27.18
C SER A 184 8.50 -25.30 25.77
N ARG A 185 7.78 -24.18 25.59
CA ARG A 185 7.25 -23.71 24.31
C ARG A 185 8.29 -22.85 23.58
N SER A 186 8.29 -22.93 22.26
CA SER A 186 9.26 -22.21 21.42
C SER A 186 8.81 -20.77 21.12
N TYR A 187 7.51 -20.52 21.18
CA TYR A 187 6.89 -19.21 20.97
C TYR A 187 5.93 -18.95 22.11
N VAL A 188 6.04 -17.80 22.76
CA VAL A 188 5.21 -17.44 23.91
C VAL A 188 4.70 -16.02 23.77
N THR A 189 3.39 -15.83 23.85
CA THR A 189 2.76 -14.51 23.93
C THR A 189 2.17 -14.33 25.32
N LEU A 190 2.54 -13.27 26.01
CA LEU A 190 2.00 -12.88 27.31
C LEU A 190 1.25 -11.56 27.17
N VAL A 191 0.09 -11.50 27.82
CA VAL A 191 -0.67 -10.29 28.08
C VAL A 191 -0.71 -10.12 29.60
N PRO A 192 0.21 -9.32 30.17
CA PRO A 192 0.39 -9.22 31.61
C PRO A 192 -0.77 -8.51 32.32
N ASP A 193 -1.53 -7.69 31.59
CA ASP A 193 -2.79 -7.09 32.02
C ASP A 193 -3.80 -7.10 30.87
N VAL A 194 -4.82 -7.95 30.94
CA VAL A 194 -5.85 -8.01 29.89
C VAL A 194 -6.75 -6.77 29.85
N SER A 195 -6.75 -5.95 30.89
CA SER A 195 -7.49 -4.68 30.90
C SER A 195 -6.77 -3.56 30.14
N ALA A 196 -5.46 -3.71 29.94
CA ALA A 196 -4.65 -2.81 29.11
C ALA A 196 -4.76 -3.11 27.62
N VAL A 197 -5.30 -4.28 27.24
CA VAL A 197 -5.48 -4.68 25.83
C VAL A 197 -6.96 -4.62 25.46
N PRO A 198 -7.35 -3.96 24.35
CA PRO A 198 -8.72 -3.97 23.86
C PRO A 198 -9.06 -5.33 23.21
N SER A 199 -9.17 -6.40 24.02
CA SER A 199 -9.54 -7.74 23.54
C SER A 199 -11.01 -8.07 23.86
N PRO A 200 -11.82 -8.44 22.86
CA PRO A 200 -13.18 -8.96 23.05
C PRO A 200 -13.25 -10.31 23.76
N GLU A 201 -12.13 -11.03 23.83
CA GLU A 201 -12.14 -12.48 24.02
C GLU A 201 -12.22 -12.89 25.49
N PHE A 202 -11.85 -11.99 26.41
CA PHE A 202 -11.75 -12.28 27.84
C PHE A 202 -12.53 -11.29 28.69
N ASP A 203 -13.23 -11.82 29.69
CA ASP A 203 -13.89 -11.04 30.72
C ASP A 203 -12.83 -10.50 31.70
N THR A 204 -12.54 -9.20 31.61
CA THR A 204 -11.54 -8.52 32.45
C THR A 204 -11.93 -8.46 33.93
N GLU A 205 -13.19 -8.80 34.29
CA GLU A 205 -13.58 -8.99 35.69
C GLU A 205 -13.17 -10.38 36.23
N LEU A 206 -12.86 -11.34 35.36
CA LEU A 206 -12.53 -12.73 35.70
C LEU A 206 -11.07 -13.11 35.46
N VAL A 207 -10.44 -12.59 34.40
CA VAL A 207 -9.05 -12.86 34.03
C VAL A 207 -8.26 -11.57 34.20
N ASP A 208 -7.15 -11.61 34.93
CA ASP A 208 -6.24 -10.47 35.10
C ASP A 208 -5.13 -10.51 34.03
N ALA A 209 -4.65 -11.71 33.65
CA ALA A 209 -3.56 -11.88 32.69
C ALA A 209 -3.68 -13.22 31.94
N ILE A 210 -3.13 -13.31 30.73
CA ILE A 210 -3.08 -14.55 29.92
C ILE A 210 -1.70 -14.78 29.29
N GLY A 211 -1.26 -16.04 29.26
CA GLY A 211 -0.12 -16.51 28.47
C GLY A 211 -0.54 -17.60 27.50
N ILE A 212 0.00 -17.56 26.28
CA ILE A 212 -0.21 -18.56 25.22
C ILE A 212 1.16 -19.02 24.77
N GLY A 213 1.40 -20.33 24.69
CA GLY A 213 2.65 -20.89 24.23
C GLY A 213 2.46 -21.95 23.16
N LEU A 214 3.28 -21.91 22.12
CA LEU A 214 3.19 -22.73 20.92
C LEU A 214 4.54 -23.41 20.65
N GLU A 215 4.51 -24.64 20.15
CA GLU A 215 5.74 -25.33 19.71
C GLU A 215 6.26 -24.79 18.37
N GLN A 216 5.35 -24.38 17.49
CA GLN A 216 5.62 -23.89 16.15
C GLN A 216 5.08 -22.47 15.99
N PRO A 217 5.67 -21.66 15.10
CA PRO A 217 5.12 -20.36 14.81
C PRO A 217 3.75 -20.51 14.14
N LEU A 218 2.94 -19.47 14.24
CA LEU A 218 1.61 -19.43 13.65
C LEU A 218 1.67 -19.60 12.14
N GLY A 219 0.78 -20.45 11.61
CA GLY A 219 0.73 -20.78 10.19
C GLY A 219 1.70 -21.88 9.74
N THR A 220 2.56 -22.40 10.63
CA THR A 220 3.43 -23.55 10.30
C THR A 220 2.70 -24.88 10.50
N ARG A 221 2.88 -25.81 9.55
CA ARG A 221 2.32 -27.16 9.65
C ARG A 221 3.11 -28.07 10.59
N SER A 222 2.38 -28.77 11.43
CA SER A 222 2.90 -29.89 12.19
C SER A 222 2.96 -31.13 11.29
N ASP A 223 4.02 -31.92 11.41
CA ASP A 223 4.17 -33.18 10.67
C ASP A 223 3.08 -34.21 11.03
N ASP A 224 2.44 -34.03 12.20
CA ASP A 224 1.43 -34.94 12.76
C ASP A 224 -0.01 -34.36 12.67
N ASP A 225 -0.24 -33.33 11.84
CA ASP A 225 -1.55 -32.63 11.65
C ASP A 225 -2.22 -32.16 12.96
N THR A 226 -1.43 -32.01 14.01
CA THR A 226 -1.87 -31.63 15.37
C THR A 226 -0.93 -30.59 15.96
N LEU A 227 -1.52 -29.64 16.70
CA LEU A 227 -0.83 -28.55 17.38
C LEU A 227 -0.86 -28.80 18.89
N ASP A 228 0.31 -28.76 19.51
CA ASP A 228 0.49 -28.84 20.96
C ASP A 228 0.60 -27.43 21.55
N ASN A 229 -0.51 -26.89 22.06
CA ASN A 229 -0.60 -25.53 22.58
C ASN A 229 -0.69 -25.51 24.11
N GLY A 230 -0.09 -24.50 24.74
CA GLY A 230 -0.12 -24.26 26.18
C GLY A 230 -0.80 -22.93 26.50
N TYR A 231 -1.64 -22.91 27.54
CA TYR A 231 -2.37 -21.73 27.97
C TYR A 231 -2.22 -21.53 29.47
N VAL A 232 -2.00 -20.29 29.90
CA VAL A 232 -1.96 -19.89 31.31
C VAL A 232 -2.94 -18.77 31.54
N PHE A 233 -3.94 -18.98 32.38
CA PHE A 233 -4.89 -17.97 32.82
C PHE A 233 -4.61 -17.57 34.26
N GLN A 234 -4.33 -16.29 34.51
CA GLN A 234 -4.33 -15.73 35.85
C GLN A 234 -5.72 -15.14 36.13
N LEU A 235 -6.42 -15.73 37.11
CA LEU A 235 -7.76 -15.31 37.49
C LEU A 235 -7.75 -14.15 38.48
N SER A 236 -8.76 -13.29 38.37
CA SER A 236 -9.02 -12.23 39.32
C SER A 236 -9.34 -12.78 40.72
N SER A 237 -8.99 -12.00 41.75
CA SER A 237 -9.28 -12.40 43.14
C SER A 237 -10.79 -12.55 43.45
N SER A 238 -11.67 -12.09 42.56
CA SER A 238 -13.13 -12.21 42.58
C SER A 238 -13.68 -13.44 41.86
N ALA A 239 -12.88 -14.14 41.06
CA ALA A 239 -13.29 -15.28 40.22
C ALA A 239 -13.53 -16.57 41.04
N ALA A 240 -14.52 -16.56 41.92
CA ALA A 240 -14.74 -17.64 42.90
C ALA A 240 -15.34 -18.95 42.33
N ASP A 241 -15.76 -18.97 41.06
CA ASP A 241 -16.57 -20.05 40.49
C ASP A 241 -16.15 -20.46 39.05
N VAL A 242 -14.85 -20.37 38.69
CA VAL A 242 -14.33 -20.88 37.40
C VAL A 242 -14.09 -22.40 37.48
N ASP A 243 -14.74 -23.17 36.61
CA ASP A 243 -14.63 -24.63 36.55
C ASP A 243 -14.00 -25.13 35.23
N ASP A 244 -13.96 -26.46 35.02
CA ASP A 244 -13.41 -27.04 33.78
C ASP A 244 -14.28 -26.67 32.57
N GLU A 245 -15.60 -26.49 32.74
CA GLU A 245 -16.52 -26.18 31.64
C GLU A 245 -16.20 -24.80 31.06
N TRP A 246 -15.95 -23.81 31.93
CA TRP A 246 -15.46 -22.50 31.51
C TRP A 246 -14.13 -22.58 30.74
N VAL A 247 -13.16 -23.39 31.20
CA VAL A 247 -11.87 -23.53 30.51
C VAL A 247 -12.05 -24.09 29.10
N HIS A 248 -12.90 -25.12 28.94
CA HIS A 248 -13.18 -25.67 27.60
C HIS A 248 -13.91 -24.66 26.70
N GLU A 249 -14.74 -23.79 27.28
CA GLU A 249 -15.40 -22.71 26.55
C GLU A 249 -14.38 -21.67 26.05
N GLN A 250 -13.40 -21.28 26.88
CA GLN A 250 -12.33 -20.38 26.47
C GLN A 250 -11.44 -21.00 25.39
N LEU A 251 -11.04 -22.26 25.55
CA LEU A 251 -10.23 -22.94 24.53
C LEU A 251 -10.95 -22.99 23.17
N ARG A 252 -12.27 -23.20 23.13
CA ARG A 252 -13.04 -23.18 21.88
C ARG A 252 -13.11 -21.80 21.22
N ARG A 253 -12.89 -20.72 21.98
CA ARG A 253 -12.77 -19.37 21.42
C ARG A 253 -11.37 -19.11 20.87
N LEU A 254 -10.35 -19.66 21.54
CA LEU A 254 -8.94 -19.43 21.19
C LEU A 254 -8.45 -20.32 20.04
N GLU A 255 -8.98 -21.54 19.95
CA GLU A 255 -8.55 -22.54 18.97
C GLU A 255 -9.48 -22.58 17.76
N GLU A 256 -8.90 -22.54 16.56
CA GLU A 256 -9.64 -22.68 15.30
C GLU A 256 -9.94 -24.16 14.96
N GLY A 257 -9.14 -25.10 15.47
CA GLY A 257 -9.27 -26.53 15.23
C GLY A 257 -10.05 -27.30 16.32
N GLU A 258 -10.35 -28.57 16.07
CA GLU A 258 -10.98 -29.42 17.08
C GLU A 258 -9.99 -29.76 18.20
N ILE A 259 -10.42 -29.54 19.44
CA ILE A 259 -9.62 -29.90 20.62
C ILE A 259 -9.69 -31.42 20.85
N LEU A 260 -8.58 -32.12 20.62
CA LEU A 260 -8.45 -33.57 20.72
C LEU A 260 -8.16 -34.05 22.15
N GLU A 261 -7.23 -33.40 22.84
CA GLU A 261 -6.82 -33.74 24.20
C GLU A 261 -6.59 -32.46 25.02
N THR A 262 -6.97 -32.48 26.30
CA THR A 262 -6.73 -31.38 27.24
C THR A 262 -6.25 -31.89 28.59
N SER A 263 -5.24 -31.22 29.16
CA SER A 263 -4.78 -31.38 30.54
C SER A 263 -4.89 -30.06 31.27
N ILE A 264 -5.65 -30.02 32.38
CA ILE A 264 -5.90 -28.79 33.16
C ILE A 264 -5.27 -28.93 34.54
N ASP A 265 -4.30 -28.07 34.85
CA ASP A 265 -3.63 -27.97 36.14
C ASP A 265 -3.96 -26.64 36.84
N ARG A 266 -4.32 -26.70 38.13
CA ARG A 266 -4.71 -25.50 38.91
C ARG A 266 -3.80 -25.26 40.09
N SER A 267 -3.28 -24.04 40.21
CA SER A 267 -2.44 -23.59 41.30
C SER A 267 -2.85 -22.18 41.77
N GLY A 268 -3.65 -22.11 42.85
CA GLY A 268 -4.10 -20.83 43.39
C GLY A 268 -5.06 -20.12 42.43
N THR A 269 -4.68 -18.93 41.95
CA THR A 269 -5.40 -18.14 40.94
C THR A 269 -5.00 -18.52 39.51
N ILE A 270 -4.04 -19.42 39.33
CA ILE A 270 -3.51 -19.79 38.01
C ILE A 270 -4.13 -21.09 37.52
N ILE A 271 -4.55 -21.09 36.26
CA ILE A 271 -4.95 -22.28 35.50
C ILE A 271 -3.96 -22.46 34.35
N HIS A 272 -3.23 -23.57 34.34
CA HIS A 272 -2.40 -24.00 33.22
C HIS A 272 -3.14 -25.08 32.43
N VAL A 273 -3.10 -24.99 31.10
CA VAL A 273 -3.79 -25.92 30.20
C VAL A 273 -2.86 -26.30 29.07
N ASP A 274 -2.60 -27.59 28.91
CA ASP A 274 -2.03 -28.14 27.69
C ASP A 274 -3.17 -28.67 26.81
N ALA A 275 -3.22 -28.25 25.56
CA ALA A 275 -4.22 -28.65 24.58
C ALA A 275 -3.53 -29.23 23.34
N VAL A 276 -4.01 -30.39 22.90
CA VAL A 276 -3.69 -30.96 21.58
C VAL A 276 -4.88 -30.68 20.67
N VAL A 277 -4.64 -29.96 19.59
CA VAL A 277 -5.69 -29.45 18.69
C VAL A 277 -5.42 -29.92 17.27
N GLU A 278 -6.46 -30.26 16.52
CA GLU A 278 -6.31 -30.52 15.09
C GLU A 278 -5.82 -29.26 14.39
N GLN A 279 -4.84 -29.40 13.51
CA GLN A 279 -4.36 -28.27 12.73
C GLN A 279 -5.50 -27.72 11.84
N PRO A 280 -5.81 -26.41 11.90
CA PRO A 280 -6.81 -25.83 11.01
C PRO A 280 -6.38 -25.98 9.54
N PRO A 281 -7.34 -26.13 8.60
CA PRO A 281 -7.03 -26.29 7.20
C PRO A 281 -6.43 -25.01 6.60
N GLU A 282 -5.60 -25.15 5.57
CA GLU A 282 -4.91 -24.03 4.92
C GLU A 282 -5.74 -23.45 3.76
N ARG A 283 -5.74 -22.12 3.60
CA ARG A 283 -6.39 -21.49 2.45
C ARG A 283 -5.53 -21.61 1.20
N ASP A 284 -5.92 -22.45 0.26
CA ASP A 284 -5.23 -22.61 -1.03
C ASP A 284 -6.21 -22.40 -2.20
N ARG A 285 -6.01 -21.31 -2.95
CA ARG A 285 -6.80 -21.01 -4.15
C ARG A 285 -6.42 -21.91 -5.31
N ASP A 286 -5.14 -22.26 -5.44
CA ASP A 286 -4.57 -22.97 -6.58
C ASP A 286 -4.92 -24.47 -6.54
N ALA A 287 -5.15 -25.02 -5.34
CA ALA A 287 -5.69 -26.37 -5.16
C ALA A 287 -7.19 -26.48 -5.49
N ALA A 288 -7.95 -25.41 -5.25
CA ALA A 288 -9.39 -25.40 -5.49
C ALA A 288 -9.72 -25.34 -7.01
N PRO A 289 -10.78 -26.03 -7.48
CA PRO A 289 -11.20 -25.93 -8.88
C PRO A 289 -11.37 -24.49 -9.38
N ASP A 290 -11.09 -24.22 -10.65
CA ASP A 290 -11.22 -22.87 -11.20
C ASP A 290 -12.68 -22.56 -11.58
N ALA A 291 -13.51 -22.36 -10.55
CA ALA A 291 -14.93 -22.04 -10.69
C ALA A 291 -15.26 -20.62 -10.18
N THR A 292 -16.25 -20.00 -10.83
CA THR A 292 -16.81 -18.72 -10.40
C THR A 292 -18.22 -18.95 -9.87
N VAL A 293 -18.44 -18.63 -8.59
CA VAL A 293 -19.76 -18.70 -7.96
C VAL A 293 -20.19 -17.30 -7.52
N ARG A 294 -21.39 -16.92 -7.93
CA ARG A 294 -22.03 -15.68 -7.47
C ARG A 294 -22.96 -16.00 -6.31
N VAL A 295 -22.83 -15.25 -5.22
CA VAL A 295 -23.74 -15.33 -4.07
C VAL A 295 -24.61 -14.08 -4.04
N ARG A 296 -25.91 -14.26 -3.90
CA ARG A 296 -26.87 -13.17 -3.70
C ARG A 296 -27.73 -13.48 -2.50
N SER A 297 -27.91 -12.51 -1.61
CA SER A 297 -28.87 -12.60 -0.51
C SER A 297 -30.09 -11.75 -0.79
N ASN A 298 -31.23 -12.19 -0.28
CA ASN A 298 -32.46 -11.40 -0.21
C ASN A 298 -33.04 -11.55 1.19
N ALA A 299 -32.88 -10.53 2.04
CA ALA A 299 -33.39 -10.57 3.42
C ALA A 299 -34.92 -10.59 3.51
N ASP A 300 -35.63 -9.98 2.55
CA ASP A 300 -37.10 -9.94 2.53
C ASP A 300 -37.70 -11.30 2.19
N GLU A 301 -37.03 -12.06 1.32
CA GLU A 301 -37.35 -13.47 1.05
C GLU A 301 -36.70 -14.40 2.09
N GLY A 302 -35.67 -13.92 2.78
CA GLY A 302 -34.83 -14.63 3.75
C GLY A 302 -34.12 -15.83 3.16
N VAL A 303 -33.52 -15.64 1.99
CA VAL A 303 -32.81 -16.67 1.23
C VAL A 303 -31.45 -16.16 0.77
N ALA A 304 -30.49 -17.07 0.65
CA ALA A 304 -29.21 -16.84 -0.03
C ALA A 304 -29.09 -17.81 -1.20
N THR A 305 -28.84 -17.29 -2.39
CA THR A 305 -28.70 -18.08 -3.62
C THR A 305 -27.25 -18.13 -4.05
N PHE A 306 -26.75 -19.33 -4.26
CA PHE A 306 -25.44 -19.62 -4.84
C PHE A 306 -25.64 -20.06 -6.29
N GLU A 307 -25.08 -19.32 -7.24
CA GLU A 307 -25.16 -19.61 -8.67
C GLU A 307 -23.76 -19.85 -9.21
N HIS A 308 -23.52 -21.00 -9.82
CA HIS A 308 -22.28 -21.24 -10.55
C HIS A 308 -22.37 -20.51 -11.89
N THR A 309 -21.63 -19.42 -12.06
CA THR A 309 -21.77 -18.58 -13.25
C THR A 309 -20.88 -19.06 -14.39
N ASP A 310 -19.66 -19.49 -14.09
CA ASP A 310 -18.70 -19.97 -15.11
C ASP A 310 -17.57 -20.80 -14.48
N GLY A 311 -16.78 -21.51 -15.30
CA GLY A 311 -15.60 -22.26 -14.88
C GLY A 311 -15.79 -23.78 -14.70
N GLU A 312 -14.84 -24.41 -14.00
CA GLU A 312 -14.79 -25.87 -13.81
C GLU A 312 -15.90 -26.40 -12.90
N SER A 313 -16.46 -27.57 -13.25
CA SER A 313 -17.45 -28.22 -12.39
C SER A 313 -16.81 -28.75 -11.11
N ILE A 314 -17.40 -28.44 -9.95
CA ILE A 314 -16.93 -28.88 -8.64
C ILE A 314 -17.72 -30.13 -8.20
N ASP A 315 -17.07 -31.08 -7.54
CA ASP A 315 -17.78 -32.20 -6.91
C ASP A 315 -18.57 -31.67 -5.70
N ALA A 316 -19.88 -31.93 -5.68
CA ALA A 316 -20.76 -31.31 -4.68
C ALA A 316 -20.48 -31.84 -3.26
N ASP A 317 -19.92 -33.05 -3.14
CA ASP A 317 -19.49 -33.64 -1.87
C ASP A 317 -18.27 -32.92 -1.25
N MET A 318 -17.55 -32.08 -2.03
CA MET A 318 -16.44 -31.25 -1.53
C MET A 318 -16.87 -29.81 -1.23
N LEU A 319 -18.17 -29.51 -1.35
CA LEU A 319 -18.73 -28.20 -1.09
C LEU A 319 -19.54 -28.22 0.20
N GLU A 320 -19.19 -27.33 1.10
CA GLU A 320 -19.85 -27.13 2.38
C GLU A 320 -20.53 -25.76 2.41
N VAL A 321 -21.84 -25.78 2.67
CA VAL A 321 -22.63 -24.58 2.94
C VAL A 321 -22.66 -24.34 4.43
N TRP A 322 -22.18 -23.17 4.83
CA TRP A 322 -22.12 -22.73 6.23
C TRP A 322 -23.13 -21.60 6.47
N GLU A 323 -23.82 -21.67 7.59
CA GLU A 323 -24.79 -20.68 8.09
C GLU A 323 -24.52 -20.43 9.58
N ASN A 324 -24.20 -19.19 9.94
CA ASN A 324 -24.03 -18.76 11.34
C ASN A 324 -23.04 -19.63 12.14
N GLY A 325 -21.96 -20.08 11.49
CA GLY A 325 -20.92 -20.89 12.10
C GLY A 325 -21.20 -22.38 12.17
N ASP A 326 -22.40 -22.82 11.79
CA ASP A 326 -22.78 -24.22 11.69
C ASP A 326 -22.91 -24.65 10.21
N LEU A 327 -22.75 -25.95 9.93
CA LEU A 327 -23.11 -26.49 8.62
C LEU A 327 -24.62 -26.37 8.42
N ALA A 328 -25.03 -25.80 7.30
CA ALA A 328 -26.44 -25.64 6.96
C ALA A 328 -27.16 -27.00 6.84
N ASP A 329 -28.45 -27.04 7.18
CA ASP A 329 -29.27 -28.25 7.08
C ASP A 329 -29.40 -28.76 5.62
N ASP A 330 -29.44 -27.84 4.66
CA ASP A 330 -29.48 -28.13 3.22
C ASP A 330 -28.09 -27.90 2.60
N GLN A 331 -27.55 -28.92 1.94
CA GLN A 331 -26.22 -28.89 1.29
C GLN A 331 -26.34 -29.05 -0.23
N LEU A 332 -25.33 -28.60 -0.99
CA LEU A 332 -25.34 -28.80 -2.45
C LEU A 332 -25.33 -30.28 -2.83
N ALA A 333 -24.67 -31.13 -2.04
CA ALA A 333 -24.62 -32.57 -2.24
C ALA A 333 -26.00 -33.27 -2.17
N ASP A 334 -27.00 -32.64 -1.55
CA ASP A 334 -28.35 -33.17 -1.48
C ASP A 334 -29.09 -33.08 -2.83
N GLU A 335 -28.72 -32.09 -3.67
CA GLU A 335 -29.37 -31.82 -4.95
C GLU A 335 -28.48 -32.20 -6.15
N TYR A 336 -27.19 -31.94 -6.04
CA TYR A 336 -26.22 -32.06 -7.11
C TYR A 336 -25.18 -33.14 -6.78
N THR A 337 -24.75 -33.88 -7.79
CA THR A 337 -23.50 -34.66 -7.70
C THR A 337 -22.31 -33.79 -8.07
N ARG A 338 -22.49 -32.84 -8.99
CA ARG A 338 -21.50 -31.83 -9.34
C ARG A 338 -22.20 -30.50 -9.52
N PHE A 339 -21.59 -29.45 -9.02
CA PHE A 339 -22.03 -28.07 -9.20
C PHE A 339 -21.30 -27.49 -10.40
N SER A 340 -22.04 -27.14 -11.46
CA SER A 340 -21.49 -26.72 -12.75
C SER A 340 -22.13 -25.43 -13.23
N ALA A 341 -21.51 -24.74 -14.20
CA ALA A 341 -22.03 -23.48 -14.76
C ALA A 341 -23.52 -23.58 -15.16
N GLY A 342 -24.31 -22.66 -14.62
CA GLY A 342 -25.78 -22.60 -14.76
C GLY A 342 -26.57 -23.29 -13.64
N ASP A 343 -25.91 -24.03 -12.74
CA ASP A 343 -26.55 -24.60 -11.55
C ASP A 343 -26.76 -23.51 -10.49
N SER A 344 -27.86 -23.62 -9.76
CA SER A 344 -28.26 -22.67 -8.70
C SER A 344 -28.75 -23.45 -7.49
N PHE A 345 -28.31 -23.04 -6.31
CA PHE A 345 -28.71 -23.58 -5.02
C PHE A 345 -29.25 -22.46 -4.14
N GLU A 346 -30.42 -22.65 -3.53
CA GLU A 346 -31.09 -21.66 -2.68
C GLU A 346 -31.12 -22.18 -1.24
N LEU A 347 -30.55 -21.40 -0.32
CA LEU A 347 -30.52 -21.68 1.11
C LEU A 347 -31.54 -20.79 1.83
N GLU A 348 -32.44 -21.37 2.61
CA GLU A 348 -33.31 -20.62 3.54
C GLU A 348 -32.49 -20.17 4.75
N THR A 349 -32.38 -18.86 5.01
CA THR A 349 -31.50 -18.26 6.04
C THR A 349 -32.24 -17.41 7.06
N GLY A 350 -33.45 -16.95 6.72
CA GLY A 350 -34.17 -15.97 7.52
C GLY A 350 -33.73 -14.52 7.24
N PRO A 351 -34.12 -13.55 8.09
CA PRO A 351 -33.95 -12.13 7.79
C PRO A 351 -32.51 -11.63 7.96
N ILE A 352 -31.71 -12.31 8.78
CA ILE A 352 -30.30 -12.01 9.04
C ILE A 352 -29.53 -13.32 9.22
N ALA A 353 -28.35 -13.43 8.62
CA ALA A 353 -27.46 -14.59 8.72
C ALA A 353 -26.08 -14.27 8.14
N ASP A 354 -25.03 -14.97 8.59
CA ASP A 354 -23.74 -15.03 7.88
C ASP A 354 -23.62 -16.35 7.13
N VAL A 355 -23.38 -16.26 5.82
CA VAL A 355 -23.49 -17.40 4.90
C VAL A 355 -22.21 -17.57 4.08
N GLY A 356 -21.83 -18.82 3.85
CA GLY A 356 -20.63 -19.17 3.11
C GLY A 356 -20.72 -20.45 2.31
N LEU A 357 -20.08 -20.45 1.13
CA LEU A 357 -19.82 -21.67 0.35
C LEU A 357 -18.32 -21.95 0.34
N ARG A 358 -17.92 -22.98 1.10
CA ARG A 358 -16.53 -23.43 1.22
C ARG A 358 -16.33 -24.67 0.37
N TRP A 359 -15.27 -24.68 -0.42
CA TRP A 359 -14.66 -25.92 -0.90
C TRP A 359 -13.63 -26.39 0.11
N PHE A 360 -13.67 -27.66 0.44
CA PHE A 360 -12.77 -28.26 1.43
C PHE A 360 -12.28 -29.62 0.93
N ASP A 361 -10.96 -29.79 0.87
CA ASP A 361 -10.31 -31.07 0.62
C ASP A 361 -9.77 -31.61 1.94
N GLU A 362 -10.44 -32.64 2.46
CA GLU A 362 -10.08 -33.28 3.73
C GLU A 362 -8.74 -34.04 3.64
N ASP A 363 -8.39 -34.59 2.46
CA ASP A 363 -7.18 -35.38 2.28
C ASP A 363 -5.92 -34.51 2.26
N GLU A 364 -6.02 -33.29 1.71
CA GLU A 364 -4.92 -32.31 1.68
C GLU A 364 -5.01 -31.27 2.81
N GLY A 365 -6.13 -31.22 3.53
CA GLY A 365 -6.36 -30.27 4.62
C GLY A 365 -6.28 -28.82 4.12
N VAL A 366 -6.88 -28.55 2.96
CA VAL A 366 -6.92 -27.23 2.31
C VAL A 366 -8.35 -26.81 2.00
N TYR A 367 -8.61 -25.50 2.00
CA TYR A 367 -9.92 -24.94 1.72
C TYR A 367 -9.88 -23.69 0.86
N TYR A 368 -11.01 -23.38 0.23
CA TYR A 368 -11.23 -22.12 -0.49
C TYR A 368 -12.70 -21.69 -0.39
N TYR A 369 -12.94 -20.41 -0.16
CA TYR A 369 -14.31 -19.86 -0.20
C TYR A 369 -14.63 -19.31 -1.59
N TYR A 370 -15.59 -19.93 -2.27
CA TYR A 370 -16.11 -19.42 -3.55
C TYR A 370 -17.02 -18.22 -3.36
N GLY A 371 -17.69 -18.12 -2.22
CA GLY A 371 -18.74 -17.14 -2.03
C GLY A 371 -19.11 -16.91 -0.58
N THR A 372 -19.35 -15.64 -0.24
CA THR A 372 -19.67 -15.20 1.12
C THR A 372 -20.72 -14.12 1.06
N THR A 373 -21.73 -14.14 1.92
CA THR A 373 -22.66 -13.03 2.07
C THR A 373 -23.18 -12.94 3.50
N THR A 374 -23.55 -11.73 3.92
CA THR A 374 -24.24 -11.51 5.18
C THR A 374 -25.63 -11.01 4.81
N VAL A 375 -26.65 -11.82 5.10
CA VAL A 375 -28.05 -11.54 4.81
C VAL A 375 -28.53 -10.42 5.73
N GLY A 376 -29.26 -9.43 5.18
CA GLY A 376 -29.90 -8.38 5.98
C GLY A 376 -29.06 -7.13 6.21
N ARG A 377 -27.90 -6.99 5.57
CA ARG A 377 -27.11 -5.74 5.60
C ARG A 377 -27.90 -4.55 5.05
N GLU A 378 -28.72 -4.81 4.03
CA GLU A 378 -29.63 -3.85 3.40
C GLU A 378 -30.84 -3.48 4.27
N SER A 379 -31.08 -4.21 5.35
CA SER A 379 -32.25 -4.06 6.21
C SER A 379 -32.01 -3.10 7.39
N PHE A 380 -30.88 -2.40 7.42
CA PHE A 380 -30.54 -1.45 8.49
C PHE A 380 -30.04 -0.13 7.89
N GLU A 381 -30.61 0.97 8.37
CA GLU A 381 -30.15 2.32 8.08
C GLU A 381 -29.67 2.96 9.38
N ALA A 382 -28.50 3.59 9.35
CA ALA A 382 -27.93 4.26 10.52
C ALA A 382 -27.82 5.77 10.26
N SER A 383 -28.15 6.57 11.28
CA SER A 383 -28.05 8.03 11.26
C SER A 383 -27.54 8.53 12.60
N HIS A 384 -26.95 9.73 12.63
CA HIS A 384 -26.46 10.35 13.86
C HIS A 384 -27.09 11.73 14.03
N ASP A 385 -27.58 11.96 15.24
CA ASP A 385 -28.13 13.23 15.69
C ASP A 385 -27.06 13.94 16.54
N TYR A 386 -26.48 15.00 15.97
CA TYR A 386 -25.41 15.80 16.58
C TYR A 386 -25.91 16.71 17.72
N ASP A 387 -27.22 16.97 17.83
CA ASP A 387 -27.79 17.75 18.94
C ASP A 387 -27.90 16.91 20.23
N THR A 388 -27.93 15.58 20.07
CA THR A 388 -28.14 14.63 21.17
C THR A 388 -27.02 13.60 21.30
N ASP A 389 -25.94 13.73 20.52
CA ASP A 389 -24.81 12.80 20.44
C ASP A 389 -25.28 11.34 20.38
N THR A 390 -26.24 11.07 19.50
CA THR A 390 -26.97 9.80 19.46
C THR A 390 -26.93 9.18 18.08
N VAL A 391 -26.51 7.92 17.98
CA VAL A 391 -26.66 7.12 16.75
C VAL A 391 -27.98 6.34 16.82
N GLU A 392 -28.79 6.48 15.79
CA GLU A 392 -30.03 5.73 15.57
C GLU A 392 -29.85 4.72 14.44
N ILE A 393 -30.00 3.43 14.75
CA ILE A 393 -30.01 2.33 13.78
C ILE A 393 -31.46 1.86 13.61
N THR A 394 -32.06 2.20 12.48
CA THR A 394 -33.44 1.84 12.14
C THR A 394 -33.48 0.58 11.29
N TYR A 395 -34.33 -0.38 11.69
CA TYR A 395 -34.57 -1.58 10.90
C TYR A 395 -35.59 -1.32 9.79
N THR A 396 -35.23 -1.61 8.54
CA THR A 396 -36.02 -1.33 7.33
C THR A 396 -36.54 -2.59 6.62
N GLY A 397 -36.07 -3.78 7.00
CA GLY A 397 -36.47 -5.04 6.38
C GLY A 397 -37.94 -5.42 6.61
N GLU A 398 -38.52 -6.22 5.70
CA GLU A 398 -39.94 -6.61 5.76
C GLU A 398 -40.25 -7.73 6.77
N ARG A 399 -39.25 -8.55 7.12
CA ARG A 399 -39.40 -9.71 8.03
C ARG A 399 -39.08 -9.33 9.46
N GLU A 400 -39.67 -10.01 10.45
CA GLU A 400 -39.33 -9.78 11.86
C GLU A 400 -37.97 -10.43 12.19
N VAL A 401 -37.07 -9.66 12.82
CA VAL A 401 -35.76 -10.13 13.30
C VAL A 401 -35.80 -10.44 14.79
N ASP A 402 -35.07 -11.45 15.23
CA ASP A 402 -34.85 -11.71 16.66
C ASP A 402 -33.67 -10.86 17.16
N PRO A 403 -33.88 -9.90 18.08
CA PRO A 403 -32.80 -9.06 18.60
C PRO A 403 -31.77 -9.85 19.40
N GLU A 404 -32.07 -11.09 19.86
CA GLU A 404 -31.07 -11.96 20.51
C GLU A 404 -29.95 -12.38 19.54
N LEU A 405 -30.16 -12.24 18.22
CA LEU A 405 -29.15 -12.48 17.18
C LEU A 405 -28.34 -11.23 16.82
N LEU A 406 -28.53 -10.13 17.55
CA LEU A 406 -27.88 -8.85 17.31
C LEU A 406 -27.06 -8.43 18.52
N GLU A 407 -25.84 -7.98 18.25
CA GLU A 407 -24.98 -7.34 19.25
C GLU A 407 -24.65 -5.92 18.78
N LEU A 408 -24.80 -4.95 19.68
CA LEU A 408 -24.37 -3.59 19.44
C LEU A 408 -22.94 -3.42 19.96
N VAL A 409 -22.08 -2.85 19.12
CA VAL A 409 -20.69 -2.54 19.47
C VAL A 409 -20.47 -1.04 19.28
N HIS A 410 -20.07 -0.35 20.35
CA HIS A 410 -19.64 1.05 20.32
C HIS A 410 -18.16 1.13 20.66
N ARG A 411 -17.39 1.70 19.75
CA ARG A 411 -15.95 1.92 19.89
C ARG A 411 -15.68 3.41 19.85
N THR A 412 -14.99 3.92 20.87
CA THR A 412 -14.56 5.31 20.93
C THR A 412 -13.38 5.57 20.01
N ASP A 413 -13.20 6.81 19.55
CA ASP A 413 -12.12 7.17 18.60
C ASP A 413 -10.71 6.81 19.12
N ASP A 414 -10.46 7.01 20.42
CA ASP A 414 -9.18 6.65 21.07
C ASP A 414 -8.92 5.13 21.13
N GLY A 415 -9.90 4.30 20.75
CA GLY A 415 -9.79 2.84 20.74
C GLY A 415 -9.74 2.15 22.10
N VAL A 416 -9.62 2.92 23.19
CA VAL A 416 -9.48 2.44 24.58
C VAL A 416 -10.75 1.78 25.12
N SER A 417 -11.93 2.24 24.69
CA SER A 417 -13.23 1.66 25.09
C SER A 417 -13.96 1.04 23.91
N THR A 418 -14.21 -0.26 24.02
CA THR A 418 -15.18 -0.98 23.19
C THR A 418 -16.28 -1.51 24.09
N GLU A 419 -17.46 -0.93 24.00
CA GLU A 419 -18.64 -1.38 24.73
C GLU A 419 -19.47 -2.31 23.84
N ARG A 420 -19.72 -3.53 24.33
CA ARG A 420 -20.62 -4.50 23.68
C ARG A 420 -21.88 -4.63 24.51
N SER A 421 -23.03 -4.53 23.85
CA SER A 421 -24.32 -4.61 24.50
C SER A 421 -25.28 -5.44 23.67
N ALA A 422 -26.01 -6.34 24.32
CA ALA A 422 -27.16 -6.98 23.69
C ALA A 422 -28.18 -5.91 23.29
N VAL A 423 -28.74 -6.04 22.09
CA VAL A 423 -29.82 -5.17 21.64
C VAL A 423 -31.07 -5.50 22.46
N ASP A 424 -31.51 -4.55 23.29
CA ASP A 424 -32.84 -4.39 23.94
C ASP A 424 -33.67 -5.69 24.21
N ASP A 425 -34.23 -5.90 25.41
CA ASP A 425 -35.08 -7.07 25.81
C ASP A 425 -36.44 -7.21 25.04
N ARG A 426 -36.53 -6.67 23.82
CA ARG A 426 -37.64 -6.83 22.90
C ARG A 426 -37.73 -8.28 22.43
N ARG A 427 -38.93 -8.70 22.03
CA ARG A 427 -39.16 -10.06 21.53
C ARG A 427 -38.92 -10.22 20.03
N SER A 428 -38.93 -9.13 19.30
CA SER A 428 -38.66 -9.05 17.86
C SER A 428 -38.39 -7.59 17.49
N LEU A 429 -37.66 -7.38 16.40
CA LEU A 429 -37.43 -6.11 15.74
C LEU A 429 -38.21 -6.08 14.41
N THR A 430 -39.03 -5.06 14.24
CA THR A 430 -39.97 -4.89 13.12
C THR A 430 -39.71 -3.58 12.38
N THR A 431 -40.15 -3.47 11.13
CA THR A 431 -39.85 -2.33 10.25
C THR A 431 -40.17 -0.99 10.91
N GLY A 432 -39.20 -0.07 10.90
CA GLY A 432 -39.27 1.26 11.49
C GLY A 432 -38.92 1.33 12.98
N GLU A 433 -38.66 0.20 13.64
CA GLU A 433 -38.12 0.21 14.99
C GLU A 433 -36.64 0.57 14.98
N THR A 434 -36.22 1.33 16.00
CA THR A 434 -34.88 1.90 16.07
C THR A 434 -34.17 1.43 17.34
N ILE A 435 -32.87 1.22 17.20
CA ILE A 435 -31.92 0.96 18.26
C ILE A 435 -31.14 2.27 18.44
N THR A 436 -31.08 2.77 19.66
CA THR A 436 -30.51 4.09 19.97
C THR A 436 -29.26 3.89 20.80
N VAL A 437 -28.18 4.54 20.40
CA VAL A 437 -26.88 4.55 21.09
C VAL A 437 -26.59 5.98 21.51
N GLU A 438 -26.55 6.24 22.81
CA GLU A 438 -26.27 7.56 23.38
C GLU A 438 -24.75 7.76 23.53
N ASP A 439 -24.32 9.00 23.80
CA ASP A 439 -22.93 9.37 24.08
C ASP A 439 -21.92 9.02 22.94
N VAL A 440 -22.35 9.18 21.68
CA VAL A 440 -21.52 8.92 20.48
C VAL A 440 -20.98 10.22 19.90
N THR A 441 -19.66 10.39 19.93
CA THR A 441 -18.96 11.62 19.54
C THR A 441 -18.23 11.49 18.20
N LEU A 442 -17.60 12.57 17.72
CA LEU A 442 -16.84 12.56 16.47
C LEU A 442 -15.68 11.56 16.53
N GLY A 443 -15.55 10.74 15.48
CA GLY A 443 -14.53 9.70 15.39
C GLY A 443 -15.01 8.32 15.82
N ASP A 444 -15.96 8.27 16.77
CA ASP A 444 -16.56 7.04 17.27
C ASP A 444 -17.17 6.18 16.16
N ARG A 445 -17.14 4.87 16.39
CA ARG A 445 -17.70 3.86 15.51
C ARG A 445 -18.74 3.05 16.25
N VAL A 446 -19.94 3.01 15.71
CA VAL A 446 -21.03 2.13 16.15
C VAL A 446 -21.23 1.06 15.09
N SER A 447 -21.20 -0.21 15.46
CA SER A 447 -21.60 -1.32 14.58
C SER A 447 -22.69 -2.17 15.21
N LEU A 448 -23.54 -2.71 14.34
CA LEU A 448 -24.48 -3.75 14.68
C LEU A 448 -23.97 -5.05 14.07
N ASP A 449 -23.57 -5.98 14.92
CA ASP A 449 -22.96 -7.25 14.55
C ASP A 449 -23.94 -8.41 14.79
N LEU A 450 -23.71 -9.54 14.15
CA LEU A 450 -24.49 -10.75 14.39
C LEU A 450 -24.01 -11.43 15.66
N ALA A 451 -24.89 -11.70 16.63
CA ALA A 451 -24.57 -12.41 17.87
C ALA A 451 -24.58 -13.95 17.68
N VAL A 452 -23.96 -14.44 16.60
CA VAL A 452 -23.88 -15.87 16.24
C VAL A 452 -22.44 -16.28 15.95
N PRO A 453 -22.04 -17.55 16.13
CA PRO A 453 -20.69 -18.00 15.78
C PRO A 453 -20.32 -17.63 14.33
N ALA A 454 -19.07 -17.22 14.10
CA ALA A 454 -18.60 -16.92 12.76
C ALA A 454 -18.44 -18.21 11.95
N ASN A 455 -18.65 -18.13 10.63
CA ASN A 455 -18.29 -19.23 9.74
C ASN A 455 -16.80 -19.57 9.85
N PRO A 456 -16.41 -20.85 9.75
CA PRO A 456 -15.05 -21.29 10.03
C PRO A 456 -14.02 -20.57 9.15
N ASN A 457 -12.85 -20.31 9.72
CA ASN A 457 -11.76 -19.56 9.08
C ASN A 457 -12.18 -18.17 8.58
N ARG A 458 -13.18 -17.55 9.24
CA ARG A 458 -13.61 -16.16 8.96
C ARG A 458 -13.91 -15.36 10.20
N ALA A 459 -13.75 -14.05 10.04
CA ALA A 459 -14.21 -13.05 10.98
C ALA A 459 -15.73 -12.83 10.90
N GLN A 460 -16.33 -12.51 12.04
CA GLN A 460 -17.73 -12.10 12.12
C GLN A 460 -17.92 -10.78 11.34
N ARG A 461 -19.07 -10.62 10.69
CA ARG A 461 -19.36 -9.48 9.82
C ARG A 461 -20.46 -8.60 10.41
N SER A 462 -20.22 -7.30 10.40
CA SER A 462 -21.22 -6.30 10.76
C SER A 462 -22.35 -6.23 9.75
N LEU A 463 -23.59 -6.12 10.24
CA LEU A 463 -24.78 -5.83 9.44
C LEU A 463 -24.76 -4.39 8.97
N VAL A 464 -24.52 -3.46 9.90
CA VAL A 464 -24.32 -2.04 9.63
C VAL A 464 -23.17 -1.51 10.47
N THR A 465 -22.41 -0.57 9.91
CA THR A 465 -21.39 0.18 10.62
C THR A 465 -21.60 1.65 10.32
N TYR A 466 -21.66 2.45 11.37
CA TYR A 466 -21.73 3.90 11.31
C TYR A 466 -20.52 4.47 12.03
N ARG A 467 -19.69 5.23 11.30
CA ARG A 467 -18.61 6.00 11.91
C ARG A 467 -19.01 7.47 11.88
N VAL A 468 -19.06 8.09 13.06
CA VAL A 468 -19.35 9.52 13.17
C VAL A 468 -18.15 10.26 12.58
N ARG A 469 -18.38 10.98 11.49
CA ARG A 469 -17.35 11.70 10.76
C ARG A 469 -17.80 13.13 10.52
N PRO A 470 -16.86 14.09 10.54
CA PRO A 470 -17.17 15.43 10.07
C PRO A 470 -17.60 15.39 8.60
N PRO A 471 -18.51 16.29 8.18
CA PRO A 471 -18.90 16.45 6.80
C PRO A 471 -17.71 16.75 5.90
N ARG A 472 -17.76 16.27 4.66
CA ARG A 472 -16.67 16.47 3.70
C ARG A 472 -16.83 17.76 2.92
N MET A 473 -15.82 18.61 3.04
CA MET A 473 -15.68 19.83 2.27
C MET A 473 -14.36 19.81 1.50
N TYR A 474 -14.36 20.41 0.32
CA TYR A 474 -13.14 20.68 -0.43
C TYR A 474 -12.93 22.17 -0.60
N LEU A 475 -11.69 22.57 -0.35
CA LEU A 475 -11.16 23.87 -0.71
C LEU A 475 -10.31 23.68 -1.98
N SER A 476 -10.47 24.57 -2.94
CA SER A 476 -9.58 24.63 -4.09
C SER A 476 -9.30 26.06 -4.49
N SER A 477 -8.03 26.38 -4.70
CA SER A 477 -7.55 27.68 -5.15
C SER A 477 -7.18 27.64 -6.65
N HIS A 478 -7.76 28.54 -7.45
CA HIS A 478 -7.45 28.68 -8.89
C HIS A 478 -7.49 30.16 -9.33
N GLU A 479 -6.43 30.62 -10.00
CA GLU A 479 -6.36 31.93 -10.69
C GLU A 479 -6.89 33.11 -9.83
N GLU A 480 -6.50 33.18 -8.55
CA GLU A 480 -6.90 34.18 -7.52
C GLU A 480 -8.24 33.94 -6.80
N THR A 481 -8.97 32.88 -7.14
CA THR A 481 -10.25 32.53 -6.49
C THR A 481 -10.16 31.27 -5.64
N VAL A 482 -10.78 31.31 -4.46
CA VAL A 482 -10.99 30.12 -3.62
C VAL A 482 -12.43 29.65 -3.78
N THR A 483 -12.58 28.39 -4.18
CA THR A 483 -13.87 27.70 -4.25
C THR A 483 -14.01 26.78 -3.06
N VAL A 484 -15.15 26.88 -2.39
CA VAL A 484 -15.53 25.98 -1.31
C VAL A 484 -16.64 25.09 -1.81
N ARG A 485 -16.46 23.77 -1.79
CA ARG A 485 -17.41 22.79 -2.33
C ARG A 485 -17.81 21.75 -1.30
N TYR A 486 -19.12 21.53 -1.17
CA TYR A 486 -19.69 20.45 -0.38
C TYR A 486 -19.59 19.11 -1.12
N HIS A 487 -19.12 18.07 -0.44
CA HIS A 487 -18.86 16.76 -1.05
C HIS A 487 -19.30 15.59 -0.14
N ASP A 488 -20.33 15.82 0.66
CA ASP A 488 -20.94 14.75 1.45
C ASP A 488 -22.23 14.25 0.76
N ASP A 489 -22.58 12.98 0.99
CA ASP A 489 -23.79 12.36 0.44
C ASP A 489 -25.07 12.82 1.16
N GLN A 490 -24.93 13.24 2.42
CA GLN A 490 -26.04 13.74 3.23
C GLN A 490 -26.35 15.20 2.89
N THR A 491 -27.64 15.54 2.81
CA THR A 491 -28.08 16.93 2.65
C THR A 491 -28.11 17.63 4.01
N ARG A 492 -27.58 18.86 4.10
CA ARG A 492 -27.47 19.63 5.36
C ARG A 492 -27.95 21.06 5.23
N ASP A 493 -28.30 21.70 6.34
CA ASP A 493 -28.67 23.11 6.34
C ASP A 493 -27.43 23.99 6.14
N ALA A 494 -27.54 25.02 5.31
CA ALA A 494 -26.40 25.87 4.96
C ALA A 494 -25.88 26.69 6.14
N ASP A 495 -26.69 26.94 7.17
CA ASP A 495 -26.30 27.64 8.40
C ASP A 495 -25.58 26.74 9.42
N GLU A 496 -25.48 25.43 9.17
CA GLU A 496 -24.56 24.55 9.91
C GLU A 496 -23.09 24.83 9.57
N PHE A 497 -22.79 25.63 8.53
CA PHE A 497 -21.42 25.88 8.10
C PHE A 497 -21.07 27.36 8.12
N ARG A 498 -19.85 27.66 8.56
CA ARG A 498 -19.27 29.00 8.57
C ARG A 498 -17.92 28.99 7.87
N VAL A 499 -17.79 29.80 6.83
CA VAL A 499 -16.51 29.99 6.15
C VAL A 499 -15.77 31.17 6.76
N LEU A 500 -14.52 30.95 7.11
CA LEU A 500 -13.60 31.91 7.72
C LEU A 500 -12.45 32.22 6.76
N THR A 501 -12.01 33.48 6.77
CA THR A 501 -10.79 33.99 6.15
C THR A 501 -10.00 34.71 7.24
N ASP A 502 -8.81 34.22 7.58
CA ASP A 502 -7.99 34.67 8.72
C ASP A 502 -8.80 34.77 10.04
N ASP A 503 -9.50 33.68 10.40
CA ASP A 503 -10.39 33.58 11.57
C ASP A 503 -11.59 34.55 11.60
N GLU A 504 -11.79 35.37 10.55
CA GLU A 504 -12.94 36.26 10.42
C GLU A 504 -13.96 35.69 9.42
N PRO A 505 -15.28 35.81 9.66
CA PRO A 505 -16.29 35.34 8.71
C PRO A 505 -16.08 35.94 7.31
N ALA A 506 -15.95 35.06 6.31
CA ALA A 506 -15.78 35.43 4.92
C ALA A 506 -16.97 36.26 4.40
N THR A 507 -16.73 37.07 3.36
CA THR A 507 -17.75 37.94 2.77
C THR A 507 -18.92 37.15 2.15
N THR A 508 -18.62 35.97 1.60
CA THR A 508 -19.61 35.04 1.04
C THR A 508 -19.74 33.83 1.97
N GLN A 509 -20.96 33.50 2.36
CA GLN A 509 -21.29 32.29 3.12
C GLN A 509 -22.21 31.38 2.29
N PHE A 510 -22.32 30.10 2.66
CA PHE A 510 -23.27 29.18 2.01
C PHE A 510 -24.72 29.69 2.09
N THR A 511 -25.09 30.28 3.23
CA THR A 511 -26.42 30.87 3.48
C THR A 511 -26.78 32.03 2.55
N ASP A 512 -25.80 32.65 1.87
CA ASP A 512 -26.06 33.68 0.88
C ASP A 512 -26.52 33.10 -0.48
N VAL A 513 -26.21 31.83 -0.75
CA VAL A 513 -26.45 31.15 -2.03
C VAL A 513 -27.60 30.15 -1.93
N THR A 514 -27.62 29.32 -0.89
CA THR A 514 -28.63 28.28 -0.67
C THR A 514 -29.02 28.18 0.81
N GLU A 515 -30.24 27.70 1.08
CA GLU A 515 -30.67 27.35 2.43
C GLU A 515 -30.23 25.92 2.82
N THR A 516 -29.94 25.08 1.83
CA THR A 516 -29.65 23.64 2.00
C THR A 516 -28.52 23.23 1.06
N LEU A 517 -27.54 22.50 1.57
CA LEU A 517 -26.38 21.97 0.83
C LEU A 517 -26.61 20.52 0.41
N SER A 518 -26.45 20.27 -0.88
CA SER A 518 -26.38 18.95 -1.50
C SER A 518 -25.02 18.75 -2.16
N GLU A 519 -24.65 17.49 -2.43
CA GLU A 519 -23.36 17.15 -3.05
C GLU A 519 -23.09 18.00 -4.29
N GLY A 520 -21.94 18.69 -4.32
CA GLY A 520 -21.53 19.54 -5.43
C GLY A 520 -21.87 21.03 -5.28
N ASP A 521 -22.71 21.41 -4.32
CA ASP A 521 -22.96 22.82 -4.02
C ASP A 521 -21.67 23.51 -3.61
N ASN A 522 -21.48 24.73 -4.10
CA ASN A 522 -20.25 25.47 -3.91
C ASN A 522 -20.48 26.98 -3.81
N ILE A 523 -19.53 27.67 -3.20
CA ILE A 523 -19.41 29.12 -3.17
C ILE A 523 -18.02 29.55 -3.59
N GLU A 524 -17.92 30.71 -4.22
CA GLU A 524 -16.65 31.36 -4.56
C GLU A 524 -16.41 32.51 -3.57
N LEU A 525 -15.24 32.53 -2.92
CA LEU A 525 -14.87 33.55 -1.94
C LEU A 525 -14.36 34.85 -2.58
N GLY A 526 -14.19 34.86 -3.91
CA GLY A 526 -13.63 35.97 -4.67
C GLY A 526 -12.10 36.02 -4.63
N GLU A 527 -11.54 37.21 -4.86
CA GLU A 527 -10.08 37.45 -4.80
C GLU A 527 -9.60 37.33 -3.35
N VAL A 528 -8.92 36.24 -3.03
CA VAL A 528 -8.30 35.99 -1.72
C VAL A 528 -6.78 36.06 -1.86
N GLY A 529 -6.12 36.86 -1.01
CA GLY A 529 -4.67 37.05 -1.10
C GLY A 529 -3.89 35.79 -0.75
N HIS A 530 -2.70 35.63 -1.33
CA HIS A 530 -1.77 34.57 -0.94
C HIS A 530 -1.44 34.68 0.56
N GLY A 531 -1.30 33.54 1.22
CA GLY A 531 -1.08 33.48 2.67
C GLY A 531 -2.33 33.70 3.52
N THR A 532 -3.51 33.92 2.94
CA THR A 532 -4.76 33.96 3.73
C THR A 532 -5.10 32.54 4.19
N HIS A 533 -5.39 32.35 5.47
CA HIS A 533 -5.92 31.08 5.98
C HIS A 533 -7.43 31.01 5.75
N VAL A 534 -7.88 30.02 4.99
CA VAL A 534 -9.31 29.76 4.75
C VAL A 534 -9.70 28.52 5.51
N ALA A 535 -10.69 28.64 6.39
CA ALA A 535 -11.22 27.51 7.15
C ALA A 535 -12.74 27.42 7.00
N ILE A 536 -13.26 26.20 7.08
CA ILE A 536 -14.69 25.94 7.15
C ILE A 536 -14.94 25.29 8.50
N GLU A 537 -15.73 25.97 9.32
CA GLU A 537 -16.24 25.40 10.54
C GLU A 537 -17.62 24.81 10.31
N TRP A 538 -17.87 23.69 10.97
CA TRP A 538 -19.17 23.08 11.10
C TRP A 538 -19.68 23.30 12.52
N LEU A 539 -20.88 23.87 12.60
CA LEU A 539 -21.51 24.44 13.80
C LEU A 539 -22.60 23.56 14.39
N ALA A 540 -22.92 22.42 13.77
CA ALA A 540 -23.88 21.47 14.33
C ALA A 540 -23.42 20.83 15.65
N PRO A 541 -22.14 20.40 15.83
CA PRO A 541 -21.69 19.92 17.13
C PRO A 541 -21.67 21.05 18.19
N ASP A 542 -21.81 20.69 19.47
CA ASP A 542 -21.76 21.63 20.60
C ASP A 542 -20.48 22.49 20.62
N GLU A 543 -19.35 21.90 20.22
CA GLU A 543 -18.10 22.60 19.93
C GLU A 543 -17.85 22.62 18.42
N PRO A 544 -17.80 23.81 17.77
CA PRO A 544 -17.55 23.91 16.35
C PRO A 544 -16.27 23.19 15.92
N ALA A 545 -16.36 22.37 14.87
CA ALA A 545 -15.23 21.63 14.33
C ALA A 545 -14.78 22.22 13.00
N VAL A 546 -13.47 22.36 12.79
CA VAL A 546 -12.91 22.72 11.47
C VAL A 546 -12.95 21.48 10.60
N VAL A 547 -13.68 21.54 9.48
CA VAL A 547 -13.90 20.40 8.58
C VAL A 547 -13.09 20.47 7.29
N ALA A 548 -12.57 21.65 6.96
CA ALA A 548 -11.53 21.83 5.97
C ALA A 548 -10.80 23.15 6.23
N GLU A 549 -9.50 23.18 5.97
CA GLU A 549 -8.69 24.38 6.02
C GLU A 549 -7.60 24.35 4.93
N GLU A 550 -7.26 25.52 4.40
CA GLU A 550 -6.20 25.69 3.40
C GLU A 550 -5.61 27.10 3.51
N VAL A 551 -4.28 27.22 3.50
CA VAL A 551 -3.60 28.49 3.26
C VAL A 551 -3.56 28.72 1.76
N VAL A 552 -4.08 29.85 1.29
CA VAL A 552 -4.13 30.19 -0.14
C VAL A 552 -2.70 30.35 -0.68
N ARG A 553 -2.30 29.44 -1.56
CA ARG A 553 -0.95 29.41 -2.15
C ARG A 553 -0.91 30.14 -3.49
N PRO A 554 0.24 30.69 -3.90
CA PRO A 554 0.41 31.14 -5.28
C PRO A 554 0.35 29.95 -6.23
N ASN A 555 -0.41 30.09 -7.31
CA ASN A 555 -0.37 29.15 -8.43
C ASN A 555 0.61 29.73 -9.46
N ALA A 556 1.90 29.50 -9.26
CA ALA A 556 2.96 29.96 -10.16
C ALA A 556 3.75 28.77 -10.69
N ARG A 557 4.02 28.75 -11.99
CA ARG A 557 4.93 27.78 -12.60
C ARG A 557 6.22 28.48 -12.98
N VAL A 558 7.29 28.06 -12.32
CA VAL A 558 8.63 28.57 -12.55
C VAL A 558 9.49 27.43 -13.08
N ASP A 559 9.98 27.59 -14.31
CA ASP A 559 10.92 26.65 -14.92
C ASP A 559 12.34 27.13 -14.57
N ILE A 560 13.17 26.24 -14.02
CA ILE A 560 14.56 26.53 -13.67
C ILE A 560 15.47 25.74 -14.63
N SER A 561 16.34 26.46 -15.33
CA SER A 561 17.31 25.88 -16.28
C SER A 561 18.74 26.22 -15.87
N TYR A 562 19.72 25.39 -16.23
CA TYR A 562 21.13 25.58 -15.92
C TYR A 562 21.97 25.75 -17.20
N ASP A 563 22.76 26.82 -17.26
CA ASP A 563 23.76 27.06 -18.31
C ASP A 563 25.15 26.69 -17.78
N ASP A 564 25.67 25.54 -18.25
CA ASP A 564 26.98 25.02 -17.88
C ASP A 564 28.15 25.90 -18.36
N SER A 565 27.98 26.63 -19.47
CA SER A 565 29.06 27.46 -20.00
C SER A 565 29.30 28.71 -19.14
N GLU A 566 28.24 29.20 -18.51
CA GLU A 566 28.29 30.36 -17.61
C GLU A 566 28.32 29.98 -16.12
N GLY A 567 27.91 28.76 -15.75
CA GLY A 567 27.80 28.30 -14.36
C GLY A 567 26.65 28.97 -13.62
N THR A 568 25.52 29.18 -14.32
CA THR A 568 24.38 29.94 -13.80
C THR A 568 23.08 29.23 -14.06
N ILE A 569 22.15 29.31 -13.10
CA ILE A 569 20.75 28.98 -13.31
C ILE A 569 19.96 30.20 -13.77
N THR A 570 18.90 29.97 -14.54
CA THR A 570 17.86 30.96 -14.83
C THR A 570 16.51 30.40 -14.39
N ALA A 571 15.84 31.11 -13.49
CA ALA A 571 14.47 30.83 -13.06
C ALA A 571 13.52 31.75 -13.86
N ASP A 572 12.69 31.15 -14.70
CA ASP A 572 11.74 31.84 -15.57
C ASP A 572 10.31 31.63 -15.06
N HIS A 573 9.56 32.70 -14.80
CA HIS A 573 8.13 32.62 -14.52
C HIS A 573 7.37 32.41 -15.83
N VAL A 574 6.83 31.21 -16.04
CA VAL A 574 6.24 30.80 -17.33
C VAL A 574 4.74 31.07 -17.38
N GLU A 575 4.03 30.73 -16.30
CA GLU A 575 2.57 30.84 -16.20
C GLU A 575 2.13 30.95 -14.73
N GLY A 576 0.92 31.48 -14.51
CA GLY A 576 0.31 31.56 -13.18
C GLY A 576 0.18 32.98 -12.62
N THR A 577 -0.09 33.07 -11.31
CA THR A 577 -0.29 34.34 -10.60
C THR A 577 1.02 35.06 -10.32
N ALA A 578 0.95 36.39 -10.26
CA ALA A 578 2.07 37.22 -9.84
C ALA A 578 2.25 37.09 -8.32
N VAL A 579 3.49 36.95 -7.85
CA VAL A 579 3.81 36.71 -6.43
C VAL A 579 4.67 37.85 -5.91
N ASP A 580 4.39 38.35 -4.70
CA ASP A 580 5.22 39.38 -4.07
C ASP A 580 6.62 38.81 -3.84
N THR A 581 7.67 39.55 -4.23
CA THR A 581 9.04 39.06 -4.09
C THR A 581 9.54 39.09 -2.65
N ASP A 582 8.88 39.84 -1.77
CA ASP A 582 9.15 39.80 -0.32
C ASP A 582 8.76 38.43 0.29
N ASP A 583 7.88 37.65 -0.37
CA ASP A 583 7.45 36.30 0.04
C ASP A 583 8.17 35.19 -0.75
N LEU A 584 9.20 35.52 -1.53
CA LEU A 584 9.94 34.56 -2.35
C LEU A 584 11.42 34.49 -1.95
N GLU A 585 11.91 33.26 -1.77
CA GLU A 585 13.33 33.01 -1.55
C GLU A 585 13.86 31.98 -2.56
N LEU A 586 14.93 32.36 -3.26
CA LEU A 586 15.69 31.47 -4.14
C LEU A 586 16.83 30.82 -3.33
N ARG A 587 16.87 29.50 -3.29
CA ARG A 587 17.82 28.71 -2.49
C ARG A 587 18.65 27.77 -3.36
N ALA A 588 19.87 27.49 -2.93
CA ALA A 588 20.70 26.38 -3.38
C ALA A 588 20.93 25.45 -2.18
N GLY A 589 20.33 24.26 -2.19
CA GLY A 589 20.16 23.45 -0.98
C GLY A 589 19.27 24.17 0.04
N ASP A 590 19.73 24.25 1.28
CA ASP A 590 19.05 24.99 2.35
C ASP A 590 19.52 26.47 2.45
N ASP A 591 20.55 26.86 1.68
CA ASP A 591 21.13 28.18 1.75
C ASP A 591 20.49 29.17 0.76
N PRO A 592 20.16 30.41 1.19
CA PRO A 592 19.66 31.44 0.29
C PRO A 592 20.77 31.89 -0.68
N MET A 593 20.42 31.96 -1.96
CA MET A 593 21.34 32.43 -2.99
C MET A 593 21.66 33.92 -2.86
N VAL A 594 22.79 34.35 -3.43
CA VAL A 594 23.23 35.75 -3.36
C VAL A 594 22.28 36.71 -4.11
N VAL A 595 21.64 36.22 -5.17
CA VAL A 595 20.67 36.95 -5.98
C VAL A 595 19.29 36.46 -5.62
N GLN A 596 18.43 37.36 -5.16
CA GLN A 596 17.05 37.08 -4.76
C GLN A 596 16.06 37.78 -5.70
N PRO A 597 14.81 37.28 -5.83
CA PRO A 597 13.78 37.94 -6.64
C PRO A 597 13.58 39.42 -6.27
N VAL A 598 13.62 39.73 -4.97
CA VAL A 598 13.47 41.10 -4.41
C VAL A 598 14.58 42.07 -4.84
N ASP A 599 15.72 41.57 -5.31
CA ASP A 599 16.81 42.43 -5.81
C ASP A 599 16.48 43.06 -7.17
N GLU A 600 15.64 42.39 -7.97
CA GLU A 600 15.30 42.80 -9.35
C GLU A 600 13.86 43.28 -9.51
N TYR A 601 12.92 42.66 -8.82
CA TYR A 601 11.48 42.87 -9.00
C TYR A 601 10.78 43.17 -7.68
N ASP A 602 9.72 43.99 -7.72
CA ASP A 602 8.79 44.17 -6.59
C ASP A 602 7.70 43.07 -6.57
N THR A 603 7.49 42.39 -7.70
CA THR A 603 6.55 41.28 -7.86
C THR A 603 7.08 40.40 -9.00
N PHE A 604 7.07 39.09 -8.83
CA PHE A 604 7.52 38.12 -9.83
C PHE A 604 6.32 37.64 -10.66
N GLU A 605 6.24 38.07 -11.92
CA GLU A 605 5.09 37.84 -12.81
C GLU A 605 5.47 37.08 -14.10
N PRO A 606 4.51 36.46 -14.82
CA PRO A 606 4.80 35.70 -16.03
C PRO A 606 5.59 36.49 -17.07
N GLY A 607 6.76 35.96 -17.45
CA GLY A 607 7.73 36.59 -18.34
C GLY A 607 8.92 37.24 -17.64
N ASP A 608 8.91 37.34 -16.31
CA ASP A 608 10.09 37.71 -15.53
C ASP A 608 11.06 36.54 -15.43
N SER A 609 12.35 36.87 -15.38
CA SER A 609 13.41 35.89 -15.20
C SER A 609 14.49 36.42 -14.28
N LEU A 610 15.10 35.50 -13.54
CA LEU A 610 16.17 35.75 -12.58
C LEU A 610 17.34 34.81 -12.85
N THR A 611 18.55 35.34 -12.93
CA THR A 611 19.77 34.54 -13.16
C THR A 611 20.68 34.60 -11.95
N ALA A 612 21.12 33.44 -11.45
CA ALA A 612 22.01 33.31 -10.30
C ALA A 612 23.15 32.31 -10.57
N GLU A 613 24.31 32.52 -9.94
CA GLU A 613 25.43 31.56 -9.98
C GLU A 613 25.08 30.32 -9.16
N ALA A 614 25.27 29.11 -9.70
CA ALA A 614 25.02 27.85 -9.01
C ALA A 614 26.10 26.83 -9.39
N GLU A 615 26.49 25.98 -8.45
CA GLU A 615 27.44 24.90 -8.73
C GLU A 615 26.71 23.70 -9.35
N PRO A 616 27.38 22.89 -10.19
CA PRO A 616 26.79 21.65 -10.69
C PRO A 616 26.31 20.75 -9.55
N PHE A 617 25.18 20.06 -9.78
CA PHE A 617 24.53 19.13 -8.88
C PHE A 617 23.87 19.74 -7.64
N GLU A 618 23.98 21.05 -7.43
CA GLU A 618 23.18 21.73 -6.41
C GLU A 618 21.69 21.70 -6.77
N ARG A 619 20.85 21.44 -5.76
CA ARG A 619 19.40 21.60 -5.88
C ARG A 619 19.06 23.08 -5.74
N VAL A 620 18.50 23.67 -6.78
CA VAL A 620 18.02 25.05 -6.76
C VAL A 620 16.50 25.05 -6.69
N GLU A 621 15.95 25.76 -5.72
CA GLU A 621 14.51 25.91 -5.54
C GLU A 621 14.12 27.36 -5.33
N LEU A 622 13.01 27.74 -5.95
CA LEU A 622 12.31 28.98 -5.62
C LEU A 622 11.16 28.62 -4.69
N VAL A 623 11.23 29.14 -3.48
CA VAL A 623 10.31 28.85 -2.37
C VAL A 623 9.45 30.08 -2.13
N TRP A 624 8.15 29.85 -1.96
CA TRP A 624 7.23 30.83 -1.40
C TRP A 624 7.16 30.63 0.11
N GLU A 625 7.44 31.69 0.85
CA GLU A 625 7.37 31.75 2.31
C GLU A 625 5.98 32.28 2.72
N GLY A 626 5.14 31.37 3.20
CA GLY A 626 3.80 31.65 3.68
C GLY A 626 3.75 32.07 5.16
N PRO A 627 2.54 32.29 5.70
CA PRO A 627 2.35 32.53 7.13
C PRO A 627 2.77 31.32 7.98
N GLU A 628 3.02 31.57 9.26
CA GLU A 628 3.30 30.53 10.28
C GLU A 628 4.45 29.58 9.90
N ASP A 629 5.50 30.12 9.28
CA ASP A 629 6.68 29.38 8.84
C ASP A 629 6.34 28.24 7.83
N THR A 630 5.24 28.38 7.09
CA THR A 630 4.86 27.45 6.01
C THR A 630 5.66 27.77 4.75
N GLU A 631 6.31 26.77 4.16
CA GLU A 631 7.08 26.94 2.93
C GLU A 631 6.52 26.09 1.78
N TYR A 632 6.53 26.63 0.56
CA TYR A 632 6.10 25.89 -0.62
C TYR A 632 7.00 26.15 -1.84
N SER A 633 7.58 25.10 -2.41
CA SER A 633 8.38 25.22 -3.64
C SER A 633 7.47 25.48 -4.85
N ILE A 634 7.69 26.61 -5.52
CA ILE A 634 7.00 26.98 -6.78
C ILE A 634 7.83 26.67 -8.03
N GLY A 635 9.13 26.42 -7.86
CA GLY A 635 10.03 25.95 -8.90
C GLY A 635 11.19 25.17 -8.30
N ARG A 636 11.63 24.10 -8.97
CA ARG A 636 12.78 23.30 -8.53
C ARG A 636 13.53 22.68 -9.70
N ALA A 637 14.84 22.67 -9.62
CA ALA A 637 15.72 21.92 -10.52
C ALA A 637 16.99 21.49 -9.79
N THR A 638 17.69 20.52 -10.37
CA THR A 638 19.07 20.22 -9.99
C THR A 638 19.97 20.77 -11.08
N ALA A 639 20.91 21.64 -10.71
CA ALA A 639 21.88 22.21 -11.62
C ALA A 639 22.70 21.09 -12.28
N GLY A 640 22.95 21.21 -13.58
CA GLY A 640 23.83 20.26 -14.26
C GLY A 640 23.29 18.83 -14.39
N ARG A 641 21.97 18.61 -14.42
CA ARG A 641 21.37 17.28 -14.59
C ARG A 641 21.84 16.54 -15.84
N ASP A 642 22.22 17.26 -16.90
CA ASP A 642 22.64 16.69 -18.18
C ASP A 642 24.18 16.71 -18.36
N LEU A 643 24.95 16.80 -17.26
CA LEU A 643 26.43 16.82 -17.27
C LEU A 643 27.08 15.45 -17.06
N LEU A 644 26.30 14.38 -17.12
CA LEU A 644 26.78 13.00 -17.05
C LEU A 644 26.41 12.28 -18.34
N ASP A 645 27.37 11.51 -18.86
CA ASP A 645 27.16 10.58 -19.95
C ASP A 645 27.66 9.19 -19.51
N ALA A 646 27.25 8.14 -20.22
CA ALA A 646 27.67 6.77 -19.91
C ALA A 646 27.92 5.94 -21.18
N GLU A 647 28.98 5.16 -21.18
CA GLU A 647 29.33 4.25 -22.26
C GLU A 647 29.38 2.82 -21.74
N TYR A 648 28.88 1.85 -22.52
CA TYR A 648 28.93 0.43 -22.18
C TYR A 648 29.87 -0.32 -23.12
N ASP A 649 30.96 -0.86 -22.58
CA ASP A 649 31.83 -1.81 -23.28
C ASP A 649 31.31 -3.23 -23.06
N HIS A 650 30.69 -3.80 -24.09
CA HIS A 650 30.14 -5.15 -24.04
C HIS A 650 31.21 -6.25 -23.99
N ASP A 651 32.39 -6.04 -24.59
CA ASP A 651 33.47 -7.04 -24.58
C ASP A 651 34.09 -7.16 -23.19
N ALA A 652 34.21 -6.03 -22.48
CA ALA A 652 34.69 -5.97 -21.10
C ALA A 652 33.58 -6.20 -20.06
N ARG A 653 32.31 -5.97 -20.43
CA ARG A 653 31.15 -5.87 -19.51
C ARG A 653 31.36 -4.76 -18.48
N GLU A 654 31.78 -3.60 -18.96
CA GLU A 654 32.10 -2.44 -18.14
C GLU A 654 31.21 -1.26 -18.55
N VAL A 655 30.75 -0.47 -17.59
CA VAL A 655 30.12 0.83 -17.85
C VAL A 655 31.03 1.94 -17.34
N GLU A 656 31.41 2.85 -18.23
CA GLU A 656 32.13 4.08 -17.87
C GLU A 656 31.12 5.23 -17.76
N ILE A 657 31.03 5.86 -16.59
CA ILE A 657 30.21 7.06 -16.38
C ILE A 657 31.15 8.26 -16.34
N VAL A 658 30.94 9.23 -17.24
CA VAL A 658 31.84 10.36 -17.48
C VAL A 658 31.13 11.68 -17.17
N TYR A 659 31.84 12.57 -16.47
CA TYR A 659 31.45 13.96 -16.31
C TYR A 659 31.81 14.78 -17.54
N THR A 660 30.82 15.44 -18.14
CA THR A 660 30.94 16.19 -19.41
C THR A 660 30.76 17.70 -19.23
N GLY A 661 30.69 18.18 -17.99
CA GLY A 661 30.48 19.59 -17.67
C GLY A 661 31.73 20.46 -17.83
N SER A 662 31.50 21.72 -18.22
CA SER A 662 32.52 22.75 -18.38
C SER A 662 32.91 23.40 -17.05
N GLN A 663 32.01 23.40 -16.06
CA GLN A 663 32.30 23.84 -14.70
C GLN A 663 32.95 22.71 -13.88
N PRO A 664 33.76 23.02 -12.86
CA PRO A 664 34.14 22.01 -11.87
C PRO A 664 32.92 21.64 -11.01
N ALA A 665 32.82 20.38 -10.60
CA ALA A 665 31.76 19.89 -9.70
C ALA A 665 32.32 19.17 -8.48
N ASP A 666 31.59 19.21 -7.36
CA ASP A 666 31.91 18.45 -6.17
C ASP A 666 31.37 17.01 -6.30
N PRO A 667 32.24 15.98 -6.29
CA PRO A 667 31.81 14.59 -6.42
C PRO A 667 31.07 14.06 -5.18
N SER A 668 31.18 14.70 -4.02
CA SER A 668 30.47 14.27 -2.79
C SER A 668 28.95 14.37 -2.92
N PHE A 669 28.45 15.19 -3.86
CA PHE A 669 27.03 15.22 -4.18
C PHE A 669 26.56 14.00 -4.96
N LEU A 670 27.44 13.13 -5.46
CA LEU A 670 27.07 12.02 -6.34
C LEU A 670 27.29 10.65 -5.68
N SER A 671 26.23 9.87 -5.61
CA SER A 671 26.28 8.45 -5.25
C SER A 671 25.76 7.60 -6.40
N VAL A 672 26.27 6.37 -6.53
CA VAL A 672 25.81 5.42 -7.55
C VAL A 672 25.06 4.29 -6.88
N ASN A 673 23.86 4.01 -7.38
CA ASN A 673 23.07 2.84 -7.04
C ASN A 673 23.01 1.91 -8.27
N TYR A 674 23.35 0.64 -8.06
CA TYR A 674 23.47 -0.36 -9.11
C TYR A 674 22.64 -1.61 -8.77
N ARG A 675 21.59 -1.86 -9.56
CA ARG A 675 20.68 -2.99 -9.37
C ARG A 675 20.88 -4.04 -10.46
N ARG A 676 21.26 -5.25 -10.06
CA ARG A 676 21.38 -6.43 -10.94
C ARG A 676 20.03 -7.12 -11.12
N ASP A 677 19.66 -7.47 -12.35
CA ASP A 677 18.45 -8.26 -12.61
C ASP A 677 18.74 -9.77 -12.39
N GLY A 678 17.82 -10.49 -11.73
CA GLY A 678 17.91 -11.96 -11.54
C GLY A 678 18.47 -12.48 -10.20
N SER A 679 18.90 -11.61 -9.29
CA SER A 679 19.20 -11.96 -7.88
C SER A 679 18.22 -11.26 -6.96
N ALA A 680 17.25 -12.00 -6.44
CA ALA A 680 16.39 -11.56 -5.33
C ALA A 680 17.10 -11.72 -3.96
N ASP A 681 18.43 -11.70 -3.96
CA ASP A 681 19.22 -11.51 -2.73
C ASP A 681 19.29 -10.00 -2.50
N VAL A 682 18.43 -9.51 -1.60
CA VAL A 682 18.47 -8.16 -1.05
C VAL A 682 19.78 -8.06 -0.25
N GLY A 683 20.81 -7.39 -0.79
CA GLY A 683 22.08 -7.23 -0.05
C GLY A 683 23.32 -6.89 -0.85
N ASP A 684 23.28 -6.90 -2.19
CA ASP A 684 24.44 -6.54 -3.03
C ASP A 684 24.17 -5.29 -3.89
N ASP A 685 23.31 -4.38 -3.38
CA ASP A 685 23.21 -3.02 -3.89
C ASP A 685 24.55 -2.33 -3.54
N LEU A 686 25.45 -2.22 -4.52
CA LEU A 686 26.64 -1.37 -4.39
C LEU A 686 26.18 0.10 -4.34
N GLU A 687 25.77 0.55 -3.16
CA GLU A 687 25.59 1.97 -2.84
C GLU A 687 26.97 2.49 -2.44
N GLY A 688 27.51 3.45 -3.19
CA GLY A 688 28.87 3.93 -2.90
C GLY A 688 29.23 5.26 -3.56
N ASP A 689 30.05 6.03 -2.84
CA ASP A 689 30.58 7.33 -3.24
C ASP A 689 31.76 7.18 -4.22
N LEU A 690 31.53 6.43 -5.31
CA LEU A 690 32.58 6.05 -6.27
C LEU A 690 33.26 7.26 -6.91
N PHE A 691 32.50 8.34 -7.14
CA PHE A 691 33.03 9.60 -7.66
C PHE A 691 33.97 10.28 -6.66
N GLU A 692 33.58 10.35 -5.37
CA GLU A 692 34.40 10.96 -4.31
C GLU A 692 35.68 10.15 -4.04
N GLN A 693 35.58 8.82 -4.09
CA GLN A 693 36.74 7.94 -3.96
C GLN A 693 37.74 8.11 -5.11
N ALA A 694 37.25 8.38 -6.32
CA ALA A 694 38.08 8.52 -7.51
C ALA A 694 38.68 9.93 -7.65
N HIS A 695 37.92 10.98 -7.31
CA HIS A 695 38.26 12.37 -7.60
C HIS A 695 37.95 13.30 -6.42
N GLU A 696 38.80 14.30 -6.18
CA GLU A 696 38.53 15.38 -5.21
C GLU A 696 37.66 16.50 -5.80
N THR A 697 37.58 16.58 -7.13
CA THR A 697 36.78 17.55 -7.91
C THR A 697 36.60 16.97 -9.29
N LEU A 698 35.39 17.01 -9.84
CA LEU A 698 35.11 16.55 -11.21
C LEU A 698 35.35 17.67 -12.21
N THR A 699 36.02 17.33 -13.31
CA THR A 699 36.29 18.17 -14.47
C THR A 699 36.00 17.41 -15.75
N ASP A 700 35.76 18.11 -16.87
CA ASP A 700 35.45 17.50 -18.17
C ASP A 700 36.33 16.28 -18.50
N GLY A 701 35.69 15.14 -18.68
CA GLY A 701 36.31 13.84 -18.99
C GLY A 701 36.69 12.99 -17.77
N ASP A 702 36.47 13.45 -16.53
CA ASP A 702 36.64 12.62 -15.35
C ASP A 702 35.55 11.55 -15.28
N SER A 703 35.94 10.31 -15.00
CA SER A 703 35.05 9.16 -15.07
C SER A 703 35.26 8.17 -13.93
N ILE A 704 34.25 7.31 -13.76
CA ILE A 704 34.32 6.08 -12.96
C ILE A 704 33.93 4.90 -13.85
N VAL A 705 34.42 3.70 -13.51
CA VAL A 705 34.15 2.47 -14.26
C VAL A 705 33.48 1.46 -13.33
N LEU A 706 32.36 0.92 -13.76
CA LEU A 706 31.65 -0.18 -13.13
C LEU A 706 31.96 -1.47 -13.90
N GLU A 707 32.47 -2.48 -13.20
CA GLU A 707 32.82 -3.79 -13.79
C GLU A 707 31.65 -4.79 -13.65
N GLU A 708 31.65 -5.82 -14.49
CA GLU A 708 30.70 -6.95 -14.47
C GLU A 708 29.22 -6.58 -14.70
N VAL A 709 28.97 -5.53 -15.48
CA VAL A 709 27.62 -5.03 -15.78
C VAL A 709 26.94 -5.89 -16.85
N ALA A 710 25.75 -6.43 -16.54
CA ALA A 710 24.90 -7.11 -17.49
C ALA A 710 24.04 -6.13 -18.31
N VAL A 711 23.56 -6.58 -19.49
CA VAL A 711 22.87 -5.69 -20.44
C VAL A 711 21.55 -5.13 -19.90
N GLU A 712 20.91 -5.87 -19.00
CA GLU A 712 19.61 -5.54 -18.39
C GLU A 712 19.74 -4.79 -17.06
N ASP A 713 20.96 -4.61 -16.55
CA ASP A 713 21.17 -3.95 -15.26
C ASP A 713 20.81 -2.47 -15.32
N ARG A 714 20.36 -1.95 -14.18
CA ARG A 714 19.99 -0.54 -14.04
C ARG A 714 20.97 0.19 -13.14
N ILE A 715 21.61 1.20 -13.70
CA ILE A 715 22.51 2.11 -12.99
C ILE A 715 21.78 3.43 -12.79
N THR A 716 21.76 3.91 -11.56
CA THR A 716 21.18 5.20 -11.19
C THR A 716 22.21 6.02 -10.44
N VAL A 717 22.58 7.18 -10.98
CA VAL A 717 23.36 8.17 -10.24
C VAL A 717 22.39 9.05 -9.47
N MET A 718 22.59 9.11 -8.17
CA MET A 718 21.80 9.87 -7.21
C MET A 718 22.57 11.13 -6.83
N VAL A 719 21.85 12.25 -6.71
CA VAL A 719 22.34 13.41 -5.96
C VAL A 719 22.02 13.19 -4.48
N VAL A 720 23.05 13.22 -3.65
CA VAL A 720 22.96 13.18 -2.19
C VAL A 720 23.20 14.58 -1.68
N GLN A 721 22.24 15.10 -0.92
CA GLN A 721 22.35 16.41 -0.29
C GLN A 721 22.02 16.29 1.19
N GLU A 722 22.98 16.60 2.04
CA GLU A 722 22.84 16.62 3.49
C GLU A 722 22.46 18.04 3.93
N GLY A 723 21.28 18.18 4.52
CA GLY A 723 20.84 19.36 5.24
C GLY A 723 21.07 19.21 6.74
N ASP A 724 20.78 20.26 7.51
CA ASP A 724 21.01 20.29 8.96
C ASP A 724 20.29 19.15 9.73
N ASN A 725 19.19 18.60 9.18
CA ASN A 725 18.40 17.53 9.81
C ASN A 725 17.88 16.47 8.82
N TYR A 726 18.41 16.38 7.59
CA TYR A 726 17.95 15.38 6.61
C TYR A 726 19.01 15.05 5.56
N VAL A 727 18.96 13.83 5.01
CA VAL A 727 19.72 13.45 3.80
C VAL A 727 18.73 13.22 2.66
N SER A 728 18.76 14.08 1.65
CA SER A 728 17.95 13.93 0.45
C SER A 728 18.74 13.19 -0.62
N ARG A 729 18.29 11.98 -0.99
CA ARG A 729 18.79 11.24 -2.17
C ARG A 729 17.78 11.35 -3.31
N ARG A 730 18.21 11.84 -4.48
CA ARG A 730 17.34 11.94 -5.67
C ARG A 730 18.04 11.45 -6.93
N SER A 731 17.32 10.75 -7.79
CA SER A 731 17.91 10.28 -9.04
C SER A 731 18.19 11.43 -10.01
N LEU A 732 19.44 11.53 -10.43
CA LEU A 732 19.94 12.53 -11.36
C LEU A 732 19.96 11.96 -12.78
N PHE A 733 20.65 10.83 -12.92
CA PHE A 733 20.96 10.18 -14.19
C PHE A 733 20.64 8.68 -14.09
N HIS A 734 20.09 8.13 -15.16
CA HIS A 734 19.78 6.71 -15.26
C HIS A 734 20.42 6.16 -16.53
N PHE A 735 21.02 4.99 -16.40
CA PHE A 735 21.58 4.27 -17.52
C PHE A 735 21.25 2.80 -17.41
N THR A 736 20.82 2.24 -18.54
CA THR A 736 20.67 0.81 -18.74
C THR A 736 21.45 0.48 -20.01
N PRO A 737 22.37 -0.51 -19.98
CA PRO A 737 23.14 -0.83 -21.17
C PRO A 737 22.25 -1.23 -22.36
N GLU A 738 21.14 -1.94 -22.11
CA GLU A 738 20.12 -2.22 -23.12
C GLU A 738 19.34 -0.94 -23.50
N PRO A 739 19.42 -0.49 -24.76
CA PRO A 739 18.70 0.67 -25.23
C PRO A 739 17.19 0.42 -25.22
N ASN A 740 16.42 1.35 -24.66
CA ASN A 740 14.97 1.28 -24.61
C ASN A 740 14.33 2.49 -25.29
N ARG A 741 13.58 2.27 -26.37
CA ARG A 741 12.89 3.33 -27.15
C ARG A 741 13.84 4.44 -27.63
N SER A 742 15.10 4.13 -27.89
CA SER A 742 16.14 5.11 -28.23
C SER A 742 15.90 5.84 -29.55
N PHE A 743 15.06 5.28 -30.43
CA PHE A 743 14.67 5.92 -31.68
C PHE A 743 13.18 6.24 -31.72
N ARG A 744 12.87 7.40 -32.30
CA ARG A 744 11.52 7.81 -32.68
C ARG A 744 11.47 8.00 -34.19
N PHE A 745 10.45 7.44 -34.82
CA PHE A 745 10.16 7.66 -36.22
C PHE A 745 9.14 8.80 -36.35
N ASP A 746 9.48 9.82 -37.11
CA ASP A 746 8.62 10.97 -37.40
C ASP A 746 8.37 11.03 -38.92
N GLU A 747 7.11 10.94 -39.32
CA GLU A 747 6.67 11.11 -40.71
C GLU A 747 6.57 12.61 -41.04
N ARG A 748 7.31 13.08 -42.06
CA ARG A 748 7.30 14.47 -42.54
C ARG A 748 6.86 14.54 -44.00
N GLU A 749 6.47 15.73 -44.47
CA GLU A 749 6.06 15.95 -45.87
C GLU A 749 7.12 15.49 -46.90
N ASP A 750 8.41 15.53 -46.52
CA ASP A 750 9.54 15.16 -47.37
C ASP A 750 10.05 13.71 -47.15
N GLY A 751 9.42 12.92 -46.26
CA GLY A 751 9.78 11.53 -45.97
C GLY A 751 9.84 11.18 -44.47
N LEU A 752 10.16 9.93 -44.17
CA LEU A 752 10.33 9.40 -42.82
C LEU A 752 11.72 9.74 -42.27
N VAL A 753 11.77 10.14 -41.00
CA VAL A 753 13.01 10.42 -40.27
C VAL A 753 13.06 9.59 -39.01
N ALA A 754 14.20 8.92 -38.76
CA ALA A 754 14.49 8.33 -37.45
C ALA A 754 15.33 9.31 -36.63
N ALA A 755 14.81 9.75 -35.49
CA ALA A 755 15.49 10.62 -34.56
C ALA A 755 15.91 9.84 -33.31
N TYR A 756 17.18 9.96 -32.92
CA TYR A 756 17.68 9.42 -31.65
C TYR A 756 17.17 10.28 -30.49
N ARG A 757 16.66 9.65 -29.43
CA ARG A 757 15.94 10.32 -28.31
C ARG A 757 16.46 9.95 -26.93
N GLU A 758 17.31 8.94 -26.83
CA GLU A 758 17.97 8.61 -25.58
C GLU A 758 18.96 9.73 -25.22
N ARG A 759 19.12 9.99 -23.92
CA ARG A 759 19.97 11.09 -23.43
C ARG A 759 21.46 10.75 -23.52
N THR A 760 21.77 9.46 -23.38
CA THR A 760 23.13 8.94 -23.38
C THR A 760 23.64 8.79 -24.80
N SER A 761 24.91 9.08 -25.02
CA SER A 761 25.54 8.89 -26.32
C SER A 761 25.79 7.41 -26.60
N ARG A 762 25.66 6.96 -27.86
CA ARG A 762 25.97 5.57 -28.24
C ARG A 762 26.64 5.49 -29.60
N ASP A 763 27.51 4.51 -29.81
CA ASP A 763 28.09 4.28 -31.12
C ASP A 763 27.03 3.95 -32.17
N ALA A 764 27.08 4.64 -33.30
CA ALA A 764 26.12 4.42 -34.38
C ALA A 764 26.25 3.01 -35.00
N GLU A 765 27.44 2.40 -34.92
CA GLU A 765 27.68 1.01 -35.34
C GLU A 765 27.04 -0.05 -34.42
N SER A 766 26.58 0.35 -33.23
CA SER A 766 25.82 -0.53 -32.33
C SER A 766 24.40 -0.81 -32.82
N PHE A 767 23.93 -0.10 -33.85
CA PHE A 767 22.58 -0.20 -34.37
C PHE A 767 22.53 -0.58 -35.85
N GLU A 768 21.59 -1.45 -36.20
CA GLU A 768 21.26 -1.78 -37.58
C GLU A 768 19.78 -1.44 -37.85
N LEU A 769 19.52 -0.68 -38.91
CA LEU A 769 18.18 -0.41 -39.40
C LEU A 769 17.79 -1.45 -40.44
N LEU A 770 16.68 -2.14 -40.21
CA LEU A 770 16.04 -3.04 -41.15
C LEU A 770 14.77 -2.43 -41.74
N VAL A 771 14.52 -2.71 -43.01
CA VAL A 771 13.28 -2.42 -43.75
C VAL A 771 12.72 -3.77 -44.21
N ASP A 772 11.53 -4.13 -43.74
CA ASP A 772 10.88 -5.43 -43.97
C ASP A 772 11.79 -6.63 -43.65
N GLY A 773 12.59 -6.50 -42.59
CA GLY A 773 13.54 -7.53 -42.13
C GLY A 773 14.84 -7.64 -42.93
N GLU A 774 15.07 -6.78 -43.94
CA GLU A 774 16.33 -6.70 -44.68
C GLU A 774 17.10 -5.41 -44.30
N PRO A 775 18.45 -5.40 -44.24
CA PRO A 775 19.20 -4.20 -43.94
C PRO A 775 18.90 -3.05 -44.90
N ALA A 776 18.56 -1.89 -44.34
CA ALA A 776 18.25 -0.68 -45.10
C ALA A 776 19.46 -0.18 -45.90
N GLU A 777 19.20 0.56 -46.99
CA GLU A 777 20.26 1.19 -47.80
C GLU A 777 21.03 2.29 -47.04
N ILE A 778 20.42 2.87 -46.00
CA ILE A 778 20.98 3.91 -45.15
C ILE A 778 21.04 3.35 -43.73
N GLN A 779 22.24 3.28 -43.15
CA GLN A 779 22.46 2.86 -41.77
C GLN A 779 22.84 4.05 -40.89
N PRO A 780 22.59 3.99 -39.56
CA PRO A 780 23.03 5.02 -38.62
C PRO A 780 24.54 5.32 -38.75
N ALA A 781 25.37 4.28 -38.86
CA ALA A 781 26.82 4.37 -39.00
C ALA A 781 27.32 5.00 -40.32
N ASP A 782 26.45 5.16 -41.33
CA ASP A 782 26.82 5.85 -42.57
C ASP A 782 26.85 7.38 -42.40
N HIS A 783 26.11 7.90 -41.41
CA HIS A 783 25.90 9.32 -41.18
C HIS A 783 26.55 9.84 -39.92
N HIS A 784 26.55 9.02 -38.86
CA HIS A 784 27.05 9.38 -37.54
C HIS A 784 28.10 8.37 -37.09
N GLU A 785 29.14 8.83 -36.40
CA GLU A 785 30.07 7.93 -35.69
C GLU A 785 29.48 7.59 -34.31
N THR A 786 28.99 8.60 -33.60
CA THR A 786 28.28 8.51 -32.33
C THR A 786 26.92 9.18 -32.47
N LEU A 787 25.86 8.55 -31.95
CA LEU A 787 24.50 9.06 -31.86
C LEU A 787 24.33 9.82 -30.56
N THR A 788 23.86 11.05 -30.67
CA THR A 788 23.51 11.96 -29.58
C THR A 788 22.05 12.39 -29.68
N VAL A 789 21.47 12.84 -28.56
CA VAL A 789 20.05 13.20 -28.53
C VAL A 789 19.69 14.22 -29.61
N GLY A 790 18.68 13.89 -30.42
CA GLY A 790 18.21 14.71 -31.54
C GLY A 790 18.92 14.46 -32.86
N ASP A 791 19.91 13.57 -32.94
CA ASP A 791 20.50 13.16 -34.22
C ASP A 791 19.44 12.50 -35.11
N GLU A 792 19.38 12.96 -36.36
CA GLU A 792 18.37 12.53 -37.33
C GLU A 792 19.01 11.72 -38.45
N LEU A 793 18.28 10.69 -38.88
CA LEU A 793 18.57 9.87 -40.04
C LEU A 793 17.40 9.99 -41.03
N GLU A 794 17.64 10.64 -42.17
CA GLU A 794 16.64 10.78 -43.23
C GLU A 794 16.52 9.46 -44.00
N LEU A 795 15.38 8.79 -43.88
CA LEU A 795 15.16 7.46 -44.45
C LEU A 795 14.46 7.50 -45.82
N GLY A 796 13.80 8.61 -46.13
CA GLY A 796 13.07 8.80 -47.38
C GLY A 796 11.63 8.33 -47.31
N THR A 797 11.01 8.08 -48.46
CA THR A 797 9.60 7.67 -48.56
C THR A 797 9.49 6.16 -48.69
N PHE A 798 8.60 5.55 -47.92
CA PHE A 798 8.29 4.13 -47.95
C PHE A 798 6.82 3.94 -48.34
N ASP A 799 6.50 2.77 -48.87
CA ASP A 799 5.11 2.39 -49.14
C ASP A 799 4.39 2.09 -47.81
N ALA A 800 3.07 2.29 -47.77
CA ALA A 800 2.26 1.97 -46.59
C ALA A 800 2.39 0.47 -46.24
N GLY A 801 2.47 0.17 -44.95
CA GLY A 801 2.63 -1.19 -44.43
C GLY A 801 4.08 -1.69 -44.35
N THR A 802 5.06 -0.95 -44.90
CA THR A 802 6.48 -1.23 -44.70
C THR A 802 6.86 -1.15 -43.23
N GLU A 803 7.52 -2.18 -42.72
CA GLU A 803 8.01 -2.25 -41.35
C GLU A 803 9.48 -1.80 -41.29
N LEU A 804 9.76 -0.79 -40.47
CA LEU A 804 11.11 -0.37 -40.13
C LEU A 804 11.44 -0.81 -38.72
N THR A 805 12.53 -1.54 -38.55
CA THR A 805 13.00 -2.00 -37.23
C THR A 805 14.44 -1.58 -37.02
N VAL A 806 14.69 -0.81 -35.97
CA VAL A 806 16.05 -0.56 -35.46
C VAL A 806 16.39 -1.66 -34.48
N GLN A 807 17.49 -2.36 -34.71
CA GLN A 807 18.02 -3.42 -33.86
C GLN A 807 19.32 -2.96 -33.21
N TRP A 808 19.50 -3.35 -31.95
CA TRP A 808 20.77 -3.24 -31.24
C TRP A 808 21.56 -4.52 -31.48
N ILE A 809 22.73 -4.39 -32.10
CA ILE A 809 23.54 -5.52 -32.61
C ILE A 809 24.78 -5.82 -31.77
N VAL A 810 24.94 -5.13 -30.64
CA VAL A 810 26.04 -5.36 -29.69
C VAL A 810 25.97 -6.74 -29.02
N PRO A 811 24.83 -7.21 -28.48
CA PRO A 811 24.74 -8.58 -27.97
C PRO A 811 24.87 -9.62 -29.10
N ASP A 812 25.34 -10.83 -28.75
CA ASP A 812 25.48 -11.95 -29.69
C ASP A 812 24.17 -12.28 -30.44
N GLU A 813 23.03 -12.01 -29.83
CA GLU A 813 21.70 -12.08 -30.43
C GLU A 813 21.12 -10.65 -30.56
N PRO A 814 20.97 -10.11 -31.78
CA PRO A 814 20.41 -8.78 -32.00
C PRO A 814 19.02 -8.62 -31.39
N ARG A 815 18.78 -7.48 -30.73
CA ARG A 815 17.50 -7.19 -30.07
C ARG A 815 16.80 -6.01 -30.76
N PRO A 816 15.49 -6.10 -31.07
CA PRO A 816 14.75 -4.97 -31.62
C PRO A 816 14.56 -3.89 -30.55
N VAL A 817 14.99 -2.67 -30.84
CA VAL A 817 14.87 -1.50 -29.95
C VAL A 817 13.61 -0.70 -30.25
N ARG A 818 13.29 -0.58 -31.55
CA ARG A 818 12.12 0.13 -32.03
C ARG A 818 11.65 -0.45 -33.35
N SER A 819 10.37 -0.75 -33.43
CA SER A 819 9.68 -1.05 -34.69
C SER A 819 8.68 0.07 -35.02
N HIS A 820 8.51 0.33 -36.30
CA HIS A 820 7.57 1.32 -36.82
C HIS A 820 7.02 0.84 -38.16
N VAL A 821 5.71 0.77 -38.26
CA VAL A 821 5.04 0.50 -39.53
C VAL A 821 4.55 1.82 -40.11
N VAL A 822 4.87 2.06 -41.38
CA VAL A 822 4.46 3.25 -42.12
C VAL A 822 2.95 3.19 -42.34
N ALA A 823 2.24 4.21 -41.85
CA ALA A 823 0.79 4.22 -41.89
C ALA A 823 0.28 4.58 -43.30
N PRO A 824 -0.84 4.00 -43.75
CA PRO A 824 -1.50 4.46 -44.96
C PRO A 824 -2.06 5.88 -44.78
N THR A 825 -2.00 6.70 -45.83
CA THR A 825 -2.63 8.03 -45.82
C THR A 825 -4.08 7.89 -46.26
N VAL A 826 -5.00 7.89 -45.29
CA VAL A 826 -6.44 7.70 -45.54
C VAL A 826 -7.31 8.65 -44.75
N GLU A 827 -8.47 8.95 -45.30
CA GLU A 827 -9.54 9.71 -44.67
C GLU A 827 -10.73 8.76 -44.45
N PHE A 828 -11.35 8.79 -43.27
CA PHE A 828 -12.57 8.04 -42.97
C PHE A 828 -13.67 8.99 -42.51
N ASP A 829 -14.89 8.72 -42.95
CA ASP A 829 -16.11 9.35 -42.42
C ASP A 829 -16.77 8.37 -41.45
N ILE A 830 -17.07 8.81 -40.22
CA ILE A 830 -17.69 7.98 -39.18
C ILE A 830 -19.08 8.54 -38.86
N GLU A 831 -20.10 7.68 -38.91
CA GLU A 831 -21.48 8.03 -38.54
C GLU A 831 -21.98 7.08 -37.44
N TYR A 832 -22.47 7.64 -36.33
CA TYR A 832 -23.11 6.87 -35.25
C TYR A 832 -24.64 7.04 -35.29
N GLU A 833 -25.36 5.93 -35.37
CA GLU A 833 -26.83 5.88 -35.37
C GLU A 833 -27.36 5.43 -33.99
N ALA A 834 -27.55 6.38 -33.07
CA ALA A 834 -28.00 6.09 -31.69
C ALA A 834 -29.33 5.30 -31.58
N ASP A 835 -30.26 5.46 -32.53
CA ASP A 835 -31.53 4.71 -32.54
C ASP A 835 -31.33 3.20 -32.85
N ALA A 836 -30.22 2.85 -33.51
CA ALA A 836 -29.87 1.49 -33.91
C ALA A 836 -28.67 0.93 -33.12
N GLU A 837 -27.97 1.78 -32.36
CA GLU A 837 -26.72 1.46 -31.67
C GLU A 837 -25.65 0.92 -32.64
N GLU A 838 -25.60 1.46 -33.86
CA GLU A 838 -24.68 1.04 -34.92
C GLU A 838 -23.70 2.19 -35.28
N VAL A 839 -22.43 1.84 -35.50
CA VAL A 839 -21.40 2.73 -36.05
C VAL A 839 -21.13 2.32 -37.48
N THR A 840 -21.24 3.25 -38.43
CA THR A 840 -20.83 3.06 -39.82
C THR A 840 -19.55 3.85 -40.09
N VAL A 841 -18.56 3.17 -40.66
CA VAL A 841 -17.29 3.78 -41.07
C VAL A 841 -17.16 3.66 -42.59
N GLU A 842 -16.96 4.77 -43.29
CA GLU A 842 -16.71 4.85 -44.74
C GLU A 842 -15.26 5.26 -45.00
N HIS A 843 -14.57 4.56 -45.91
CA HIS A 843 -13.29 5.02 -46.45
C HIS A 843 -13.56 6.19 -47.42
N ALA A 844 -13.27 7.42 -46.97
CA ALA A 844 -13.61 8.65 -47.67
C ALA A 844 -12.56 9.08 -48.71
N GLY A 845 -11.38 8.45 -48.71
CA GLY A 845 -10.32 8.71 -49.67
C GLY A 845 -8.92 8.34 -49.16
N GLY A 846 -7.93 8.32 -50.05
CA GLY A 846 -6.54 7.99 -49.72
C GLY A 846 -6.06 6.65 -50.29
N ASP A 847 -5.10 6.03 -49.61
CA ASP A 847 -4.50 4.74 -50.00
C ASP A 847 -5.47 3.55 -49.84
N GLU A 848 -5.33 2.54 -50.69
CA GLU A 848 -6.05 1.25 -50.55
C GLU A 848 -5.38 0.43 -49.44
N ILE A 849 -6.16 -0.17 -48.54
CA ILE A 849 -5.65 -0.91 -47.36
C ILE A 849 -6.12 -2.36 -47.43
N ASP A 850 -5.27 -3.33 -47.08
CA ASP A 850 -5.73 -4.71 -46.88
C ASP A 850 -6.75 -4.76 -45.73
N ALA A 851 -7.89 -5.40 -45.95
CA ALA A 851 -8.97 -5.41 -44.97
C ALA A 851 -8.59 -6.16 -43.67
N ASP A 852 -7.68 -7.14 -43.77
CA ASP A 852 -7.15 -7.89 -42.61
C ASP A 852 -6.27 -6.99 -41.72
N ASP A 853 -5.72 -5.90 -42.26
CA ASP A 853 -4.89 -4.94 -41.52
C ASP A 853 -5.72 -3.78 -40.92
N LEU A 854 -7.05 -3.70 -41.14
CA LEU A 854 -7.88 -2.57 -40.71
C LEU A 854 -8.92 -3.02 -39.66
N GLY A 855 -8.98 -2.29 -38.54
CA GLY A 855 -9.90 -2.56 -37.45
C GLY A 855 -10.67 -1.33 -36.98
N VAL A 856 -11.86 -1.53 -36.41
CA VAL A 856 -12.66 -0.46 -35.77
C VAL A 856 -12.93 -0.81 -34.31
N ILE A 857 -12.63 0.12 -33.41
CA ILE A 857 -12.81 0.03 -31.95
C ILE A 857 -13.87 1.06 -31.55
N VAL A 858 -14.74 0.71 -30.59
CA VAL A 858 -15.75 1.63 -30.03
C VAL A 858 -15.56 1.68 -28.52
N GLU A 859 -15.07 2.79 -27.99
CA GLU A 859 -14.80 2.93 -26.56
C GLU A 859 -16.03 3.45 -25.80
N PRO A 860 -16.26 3.01 -24.55
CA PRO A 860 -15.56 1.92 -23.84
C PRO A 860 -16.16 0.53 -24.09
N THR A 861 -17.24 0.47 -24.88
CA THR A 861 -18.12 -0.69 -25.06
C THR A 861 -17.51 -1.85 -25.81
N ARG A 862 -16.45 -1.62 -26.59
CA ARG A 862 -15.79 -2.62 -27.44
C ARG A 862 -14.32 -2.26 -27.71
N MET A 863 -13.44 -2.80 -26.88
CA MET A 863 -11.99 -2.53 -26.91
C MET A 863 -11.21 -3.40 -27.92
N ASP A 864 -11.79 -4.51 -28.39
CA ASP A 864 -11.20 -5.35 -29.42
C ASP A 864 -11.55 -4.85 -30.84
N PRO A 865 -10.58 -4.70 -31.75
CA PRO A 865 -10.84 -4.20 -33.09
C PRO A 865 -11.69 -5.16 -33.93
N VAL A 866 -12.73 -4.63 -34.56
CA VAL A 866 -13.58 -5.36 -35.51
C VAL A 866 -13.01 -5.21 -36.92
N SER A 867 -12.74 -6.33 -37.58
CA SER A 867 -12.17 -6.40 -38.92
C SER A 867 -13.20 -6.06 -40.01
N TRP A 868 -12.70 -5.63 -41.17
CA TRP A 868 -13.49 -5.33 -42.36
C TRP A 868 -13.75 -6.58 -43.21
N ASP A 869 -14.31 -7.64 -42.61
CA ASP A 869 -14.44 -8.99 -43.20
C ASP A 869 -15.21 -9.05 -44.55
N GLU A 870 -15.94 -8.00 -44.90
CA GLU A 870 -16.70 -7.90 -46.14
C GLU A 870 -15.81 -7.67 -47.38
N TYR A 871 -14.56 -7.27 -47.16
CA TYR A 871 -13.61 -6.87 -48.20
C TYR A 871 -12.30 -7.66 -48.09
N GLU A 872 -11.62 -7.87 -49.22
CA GLU A 872 -10.20 -8.29 -49.23
C GLU A 872 -9.26 -7.06 -49.23
N THR A 873 -9.77 -5.91 -49.65
CA THR A 873 -9.06 -4.63 -49.70
C THR A 873 -10.10 -3.53 -49.59
N VAL A 874 -9.86 -2.55 -48.72
CA VAL A 874 -10.72 -1.39 -48.47
C VAL A 874 -10.21 -0.21 -49.29
N SER A 875 -11.09 0.33 -50.13
CA SER A 875 -10.82 1.47 -51.01
C SER A 875 -11.88 2.56 -50.86
N GLU A 876 -11.63 3.74 -51.46
CA GLU A 876 -12.57 4.88 -51.41
C GLU A 876 -14.02 4.48 -51.76
N GLY A 877 -14.94 4.73 -50.82
CA GLY A 877 -16.37 4.44 -50.89
C GLY A 877 -16.79 3.07 -50.33
N ASP A 878 -15.85 2.27 -49.81
CA ASP A 878 -16.17 1.06 -49.06
C ASP A 878 -16.59 1.41 -47.62
N THR A 879 -17.56 0.66 -47.09
CA THR A 879 -18.21 0.95 -45.80
C THR A 879 -18.32 -0.31 -44.97
N THR A 880 -18.09 -0.21 -43.66
CA THR A 880 -18.46 -1.26 -42.70
C THR A 880 -19.40 -0.70 -41.64
N THR A 881 -20.31 -1.53 -41.15
CA THR A 881 -21.23 -1.18 -40.06
C THR A 881 -21.06 -2.20 -38.95
N ILE A 882 -20.85 -1.72 -37.72
CA ILE A 882 -20.64 -2.54 -36.53
C ILE A 882 -21.58 -2.12 -35.42
N ASP A 883 -21.98 -3.08 -34.58
CA ASP A 883 -22.71 -2.78 -33.35
C ASP A 883 -21.81 -2.00 -32.38
N ALA A 884 -22.28 -0.85 -31.92
CA ALA A 884 -21.56 0.06 -31.03
C ALA A 884 -21.49 -0.47 -29.59
N VAL A 885 -22.36 -1.42 -29.23
CA VAL A 885 -22.43 -2.04 -27.91
C VAL A 885 -22.15 -3.54 -28.04
N ASP A 886 -21.17 -4.03 -27.31
CA ASP A 886 -20.97 -5.46 -27.12
C ASP A 886 -21.55 -5.90 -25.77
N GLU A 887 -22.72 -6.54 -25.81
CA GLU A 887 -23.42 -7.08 -24.62
C GLU A 887 -22.59 -8.14 -23.86
N SER A 888 -21.50 -8.64 -24.46
CA SER A 888 -20.57 -9.58 -23.81
C SER A 888 -19.37 -8.90 -23.16
N SER A 889 -19.18 -7.60 -23.36
CA SER A 889 -18.11 -6.82 -22.72
C SER A 889 -18.49 -6.41 -21.29
N SER A 890 -17.49 -6.28 -20.42
CA SER A 890 -17.66 -5.76 -19.05
C SER A 890 -18.06 -4.28 -19.00
N HIS A 891 -18.08 -3.59 -20.14
CA HIS A 891 -18.42 -2.18 -20.29
C HIS A 891 -19.66 -1.96 -21.17
N GLY A 892 -20.42 -3.01 -21.52
CA GLY A 892 -21.59 -2.94 -22.40
C GLY A 892 -22.78 -2.14 -21.82
N ASP A 893 -22.77 -1.87 -20.51
CA ASP A 893 -23.76 -1.00 -19.84
C ASP A 893 -23.42 0.51 -19.92
N GLN A 894 -22.29 0.88 -20.52
CA GLN A 894 -21.85 2.26 -20.69
C GLN A 894 -22.17 2.75 -22.11
N ASP A 895 -22.49 4.04 -22.26
CA ASP A 895 -22.73 4.62 -23.57
C ASP A 895 -21.40 4.73 -24.35
N PRO A 896 -21.39 4.44 -25.67
CA PRO A 896 -20.19 4.60 -26.49
C PRO A 896 -19.86 6.09 -26.64
N ILE A 897 -18.59 6.44 -26.41
CA ILE A 897 -18.13 7.84 -26.40
C ILE A 897 -17.16 8.15 -27.54
N MET A 898 -16.54 7.12 -28.13
CA MET A 898 -15.52 7.30 -29.16
C MET A 898 -15.48 6.11 -30.11
N VAL A 899 -15.25 6.38 -31.39
CA VAL A 899 -14.91 5.39 -32.40
C VAL A 899 -13.49 5.64 -32.85
N VAL A 900 -12.69 4.58 -32.93
CA VAL A 900 -11.28 4.63 -33.36
C VAL A 900 -11.07 3.64 -34.50
N VAL A 901 -10.46 4.09 -35.59
CA VAL A 901 -10.04 3.21 -36.69
C VAL A 901 -8.54 2.94 -36.55
N VAL A 902 -8.15 1.67 -36.52
CA VAL A 902 -6.77 1.22 -36.29
C VAL A 902 -6.24 0.41 -37.46
N TYR A 903 -4.92 0.50 -37.69
CA TYR A 903 -4.15 -0.28 -38.66
C TYR A 903 -3.21 -1.25 -37.94
N LYS A 904 -3.18 -2.52 -38.37
CA LYS A 904 -2.43 -3.63 -37.75
C LYS A 904 -2.58 -3.65 -36.22
N GLU A 905 -3.82 -3.65 -35.75
CA GLU A 905 -4.25 -3.80 -34.35
C GLU A 905 -4.02 -2.58 -33.41
N ASP A 906 -2.91 -1.84 -33.51
CA ASP A 906 -2.56 -0.79 -32.54
C ASP A 906 -2.36 0.63 -33.11
N LYS A 907 -2.19 0.78 -34.43
CA LYS A 907 -1.90 2.10 -35.04
C LYS A 907 -3.18 2.87 -35.36
N GLN A 908 -3.52 3.86 -34.55
CA GLN A 908 -4.66 4.75 -34.80
C GLN A 908 -4.49 5.56 -36.10
N LEU A 909 -5.46 5.45 -37.01
CA LEU A 909 -5.58 6.24 -38.24
C LEU A 909 -6.49 7.46 -38.04
N THR A 910 -7.63 7.27 -37.37
CA THR A 910 -8.57 8.35 -37.04
C THR A 910 -9.32 8.04 -35.74
N TYR A 911 -9.94 9.06 -35.16
CA TYR A 911 -10.96 8.91 -34.12
C TYR A 911 -12.05 9.95 -34.28
N GLU A 912 -13.25 9.59 -33.85
CA GLU A 912 -14.36 10.51 -33.73
C GLU A 912 -15.02 10.34 -32.36
N ARG A 913 -15.22 11.45 -31.66
CA ARG A 913 -16.00 11.47 -30.43
C ARG A 913 -17.48 11.48 -30.81
N ILE A 914 -18.23 10.53 -30.28
CA ILE A 914 -19.66 10.38 -30.53
C ILE A 914 -20.42 10.73 -29.25
N ASP A 915 -21.56 11.38 -29.40
CA ASP A 915 -22.45 11.71 -28.29
C ASP A 915 -23.41 10.51 -28.12
N GLY A 916 -23.22 9.75 -27.03
CA GLY A 916 -24.15 8.72 -26.55
C GLY A 916 -25.49 9.28 -26.10
#